data_AF-A0A2T1DGB6-F1
#
_entry.id   AF-A0A2T1DGB6-F1
#
_cell.length_a   1.000
_cell.length_b   1.000
_cell.length_c   1.000
_cell.angle_alpha   90.00
_cell.angle_beta   90.00
_cell.angle_gamma   90.00
#
_symmetry.space_group_name_H-M   'P 1'
#
loop_
_entity.id
_entity.type
_entity.pdbx_description
1 polymer ?
#
loop_
_entity_poly.entity_id
_entity_poly.type
_entity_poly.pdbx_seq_one_letter_code
_entity_poly.pdbx_strand_id
1 'polypeptide(L)'
;MPLVDDQPASSNPVTELASQNLSSLNQPIYLRLRLALSLNLRRQILIAVCDNVRLRDRFAARLQADLETSPLNFGAEELKTRRIHNSQADDPKLVTLNLSLANPDVLEQIHHWRSSQPWRMKSAFDPMTSFQMIGVESLTRQPVQIQREFLNSLQQLAHQFATIDFNLVLWVSRPWCRSILQSVPEFWQWHTGVFEFEGDPTPVGKDKGKGKGARGIIQAPTLSPQPSIAKSAPLPKPIPKPIPLPERSQAELDIADLVLAAIEQEVSESETNHPVNLEHSGEPLRILQQLEALHLDRASAADFSAAYQSLGDCYRERIEQGNSSPQFLTIAILAYEQVLHLLEADSFDRPDVLNDIGNLYWMLSRQLTDQALLNLEKAINVYQLALDQIDPETRSQTYAMIQNNLGSAYSDRAYREDPAENLQLAISAYQNALMHRSATEDPSRYAATQNNLGTAFWNLAQHKAPISNLQSAIAAYIEALHHYDSEQEPLHYAMIQNNLGTAYWNLSQCRQSHDLAESLSATQEDFLMLAIGAYRIALIYRTLELAPAANAATQNNLGTAYWHLANLSSTDYEDRSQHLHNAIKAYKEAIAAAHSLSPTDPSHAPVLTFDLYAAHNNLGSAYHQLATDDRATLETETRSQYLEAALSHHVQAVQGWREKPEFCESAMAHLVQTVKTLHDRQGIQGQTLAFSKIPAQLLPTVMKQL
;
A
#
# COMPACT_ATOMS: atom_id res chain seq x y z
N MET A 1 -28.15 49.21 25.30
CA MET A 1 -27.07 49.12 26.30
C MET A 1 -26.19 47.93 25.93
N PRO A 2 -24.87 48.06 25.99
CA PRO A 2 -23.90 47.17 25.36
C PRO A 2 -23.19 46.21 26.34
N LEU A 3 -22.55 45.18 25.75
CA LEU A 3 -21.21 44.59 25.99
C LEU A 3 -20.61 44.39 27.42
N VAL A 4 -19.79 43.31 27.49
CA VAL A 4 -18.65 42.98 28.40
C VAL A 4 -19.06 42.32 29.74
N ASP A 5 -18.49 41.22 30.28
CA ASP A 5 -17.12 40.65 30.34
C ASP A 5 -17.07 39.15 29.92
N ASP A 6 -16.14 38.69 29.08
CA ASP A 6 -14.70 38.39 29.30
C ASP A 6 -14.42 37.11 30.14
N GLN A 7 -14.27 35.98 29.43
CA GLN A 7 -13.45 34.84 29.88
C GLN A 7 -12.29 34.64 28.90
N PRO A 8 -11.05 34.40 29.38
CA PRO A 8 -9.90 34.28 28.51
C PRO A 8 -9.99 33.01 27.68
N ALA A 9 -9.81 33.17 26.36
CA ALA A 9 -9.64 32.07 25.43
C ALA A 9 -8.50 31.16 25.92
N SER A 10 -8.81 29.88 26.14
CA SER A 10 -7.80 28.83 26.33
C SER A 10 -7.02 28.70 25.02
N SER A 11 -5.84 29.31 24.96
CA SER A 11 -4.87 29.14 23.90
C SER A 11 -4.48 27.66 23.80
N ASN A 12 -4.81 27.03 22.68
CA ASN A 12 -4.37 25.67 22.36
C ASN A 12 -2.83 25.61 22.34
N PRO A 13 -2.20 24.61 22.99
CA PRO A 13 -0.74 24.45 23.02
C PRO A 13 -0.12 24.15 21.64
N VAL A 14 -0.95 23.88 20.63
CA VAL A 14 -0.54 23.62 19.24
C VAL A 14 -0.09 24.91 18.52
N THR A 15 -0.69 26.07 18.84
CA THR A 15 -0.32 27.34 18.18
C THR A 15 1.01 27.90 18.69
N GLU A 16 1.48 27.48 19.87
CA GLU A 16 2.78 27.88 20.42
C GLU A 16 3.96 27.13 19.77
N LEU A 17 3.72 25.90 19.26
CA LEU A 17 4.72 25.06 18.57
C LEU A 17 5.22 25.67 17.25
N ALA A 18 4.43 26.50 16.57
CA ALA A 18 4.81 27.16 15.32
C ALA A 18 5.64 28.44 15.51
N SER A 19 5.72 28.99 16.73
CA SER A 19 6.28 30.33 16.96
C SER A 19 7.78 30.38 17.29
N GLN A 20 8.46 29.22 17.38
CA GLN A 20 9.87 29.15 17.80
C GLN A 20 10.79 28.45 16.78
N ASN A 21 10.92 29.02 15.57
CA ASN A 21 12.03 28.88 14.62
C ASN A 21 12.86 27.57 14.72
N LEU A 22 12.25 26.42 14.44
CA LEU A 22 12.92 25.22 13.94
C LEU A 22 12.90 25.32 12.41
N SER A 23 14.01 24.99 11.74
CA SER A 23 14.00 24.86 10.28
C SER A 23 12.99 23.78 9.90
N SER A 24 12.13 24.02 8.90
CA SER A 24 11.15 23.03 8.40
C SER A 24 11.78 21.68 8.05
N LEU A 25 13.06 21.67 7.68
CA LEU A 25 13.83 20.47 7.34
C LEU A 25 14.16 19.58 8.55
N ASN A 26 14.45 20.15 9.73
CA ASN A 26 14.87 19.38 10.91
C ASN A 26 13.73 19.04 11.87
N GLN A 27 12.57 19.68 11.69
CA GLN A 27 11.38 19.47 12.49
C GLN A 27 10.93 17.99 12.50
N PRO A 28 10.80 17.27 11.37
CA PRO A 28 10.39 15.87 11.39
C PRO A 28 11.40 14.97 12.11
N ILE A 29 12.70 15.18 11.88
CA ILE A 29 13.79 14.40 12.52
C ILE A 29 13.79 14.60 14.03
N TYR A 30 13.58 15.85 14.48
CA TYR A 30 13.45 16.18 15.90
C TYR A 30 12.22 15.52 16.53
N LEU A 31 11.07 15.54 15.85
CA LEU A 31 9.85 14.92 16.33
C LEU A 31 9.99 13.40 16.46
N ARG A 32 10.69 12.73 15.52
CA ARG A 32 11.00 11.29 15.63
C ARG A 32 11.88 10.96 16.83
N LEU A 33 12.96 11.72 17.04
CA LEU A 33 13.85 11.52 18.20
C LEU A 33 13.09 11.73 19.52
N ARG A 34 12.23 12.76 19.57
CA ARG A 34 11.37 13.03 20.72
C ARG A 34 10.35 11.93 20.95
N LEU A 35 9.70 11.47 19.89
CA LEU A 35 8.74 10.36 19.94
C LEU A 35 9.43 9.12 20.52
N ALA A 36 10.54 8.67 19.92
CA ALA A 36 11.29 7.49 20.34
C ALA A 36 11.63 7.48 21.85
N LEU A 37 11.99 8.63 22.42
CA LEU A 37 12.25 8.78 23.85
C LEU A 37 10.98 8.88 24.70
N SER A 38 9.92 9.50 24.18
CA SER A 38 8.64 9.63 24.87
C SER A 38 7.92 8.28 25.05
N LEU A 39 8.24 7.28 24.21
CA LEU A 39 7.73 5.91 24.30
C LEU A 39 8.27 5.14 25.51
N ASN A 40 9.40 5.59 26.08
CA ASN A 40 10.04 5.00 27.25
C ASN A 40 10.31 3.48 27.12
N LEU A 41 10.55 2.99 25.90
CA LEU A 41 11.02 1.63 25.62
C LEU A 41 12.36 1.42 26.34
N ARG A 42 12.64 0.22 26.83
CA ARG A 42 13.85 -0.04 27.61
C ARG A 42 15.05 -0.24 26.67
N ARG A 43 16.24 0.09 27.17
CA ARG A 43 17.55 -0.19 26.55
C ARG A 43 17.70 0.34 25.12
N GLN A 44 17.22 1.55 24.86
CA GLN A 44 17.35 2.18 23.56
C GLN A 44 18.72 2.87 23.44
N ILE A 45 19.42 2.63 22.32
CA ILE A 45 20.60 3.39 21.91
C ILE A 45 20.22 4.18 20.65
N LEU A 46 20.06 5.49 20.81
CA LEU A 46 19.67 6.40 19.74
C LEU A 46 20.88 7.25 19.34
N ILE A 47 21.24 7.25 18.05
CA ILE A 47 22.37 8.03 17.53
C ILE A 47 21.84 9.31 16.90
N ALA A 48 22.13 10.47 17.49
CA ALA A 48 21.72 11.77 16.97
C ALA A 48 22.91 12.45 16.28
N VAL A 49 22.90 12.51 14.95
CA VAL A 49 24.01 13.04 14.15
C VAL A 49 23.76 14.52 13.85
N CYS A 50 24.61 15.41 14.35
CA CYS A 50 24.51 16.85 14.11
C CYS A 50 25.90 17.50 14.05
N ASP A 51 26.26 18.07 12.90
CA ASP A 51 27.56 18.74 12.70
C ASP A 51 27.58 20.20 13.22
N ASN A 52 26.41 20.77 13.49
CA ASN A 52 26.26 22.14 13.98
C ASN A 52 26.06 22.14 15.50
N VAL A 53 27.10 22.53 16.25
CA VAL A 53 27.13 22.49 17.73
C VAL A 53 26.01 23.36 18.33
N ARG A 54 25.77 24.55 17.78
CA ARG A 54 24.73 25.47 18.28
C ARG A 54 23.33 24.90 18.05
N LEU A 55 23.13 24.23 16.93
CA LEU A 55 21.86 23.60 16.58
C LEU A 55 21.61 22.37 17.46
N ARG A 56 22.62 21.51 17.65
CA ARG A 56 22.58 20.39 18.60
C ARG A 56 22.20 20.86 19.99
N ASP A 57 22.86 21.89 20.53
CA ASP A 57 22.58 22.38 21.89
C ASP A 57 21.14 22.87 22.04
N ARG A 58 20.59 23.50 20.99
CA ARG A 58 19.16 23.87 20.95
C ARG A 58 18.26 22.63 20.97
N PHE A 59 18.55 21.61 20.16
CA PHE A 59 17.75 20.38 20.14
C PHE A 59 17.84 19.61 21.44
N ALA A 60 19.03 19.42 22.01
CA ALA A 60 19.23 18.72 23.27
C ALA A 60 18.49 19.41 24.44
N ALA A 61 18.60 20.74 24.54
CA ALA A 61 17.89 21.51 25.56
C ALA A 61 16.37 21.47 25.37
N ARG A 62 15.90 21.57 24.12
CA ARG A 62 14.47 21.50 23.80
C ARG A 62 13.90 20.10 24.07
N LEU A 63 14.66 19.05 23.73
CA LEU A 63 14.28 17.66 23.95
C LEU A 63 14.10 17.34 25.44
N GLN A 64 15.01 17.86 26.27
CA GLN A 64 14.89 17.76 27.72
C GLN A 64 13.65 18.49 28.23
N ALA A 65 13.42 19.74 27.80
CA ALA A 65 12.26 20.53 28.21
C ALA A 65 10.92 19.92 27.74
N ASP A 66 10.84 19.39 26.52
CA ASP A 66 9.63 18.79 25.96
C ASP A 66 9.22 17.52 26.75
N LEU A 67 10.19 16.68 27.13
CA LEU A 67 9.93 15.45 27.89
C LEU A 67 9.57 15.72 29.37
N GLU A 68 10.09 16.81 29.93
CA GLU A 68 9.73 17.30 31.28
C GLU A 68 8.32 17.90 31.33
N THR A 69 7.85 18.56 30.27
CA THR A 69 6.59 19.33 30.26
C THR A 69 5.39 18.62 29.63
N SER A 70 5.58 17.55 28.85
CA SER A 70 4.48 16.81 28.20
C SER A 70 4.63 15.29 28.32
N PRO A 71 3.78 14.58 29.07
CA PRO A 71 3.45 13.22 28.70
C PRO A 71 2.51 13.30 27.48
N LEU A 72 2.88 12.71 26.34
CA LEU A 72 1.89 12.36 25.34
C LEU A 72 0.92 11.37 26.01
N ASN A 73 -0.21 11.88 26.49
CA ASN A 73 -1.24 11.13 27.21
C ASN A 73 -1.96 10.20 26.23
N PHE A 74 -1.41 9.01 26.02
CA PHE A 74 -2.18 7.87 25.52
C PHE A 74 -2.52 6.95 26.70
N GLY A 75 -3.58 7.31 27.46
CA GLY A 75 -4.31 6.36 28.32
C GLY A 75 -3.93 6.25 29.81
N ALA A 76 -3.61 7.35 30.50
CA ALA A 76 -3.34 7.33 31.95
C ALA A 76 -4.44 7.97 32.83
N GLU A 77 -5.72 7.76 32.51
CA GLU A 77 -6.84 8.13 33.41
C GLU A 77 -7.28 6.97 34.33
N GLU A 78 -7.02 5.70 33.99
CA GLU A 78 -7.50 4.57 34.83
C GLU A 78 -6.57 4.15 35.99
N LEU A 79 -5.36 4.70 36.11
CA LEU A 79 -4.42 4.38 37.20
C LEU A 79 -4.28 5.46 38.28
N LYS A 80 -5.03 6.58 38.18
CA LYS A 80 -4.95 7.68 39.15
C LYS A 80 -5.69 7.44 40.47
N THR A 81 -6.54 6.42 40.60
CA THR A 81 -7.31 6.17 41.83
C THR A 81 -6.53 5.43 42.93
N ARG A 82 -5.24 5.16 42.76
CA ARG A 82 -4.38 4.68 43.87
C ARG A 82 -3.03 5.37 43.88
N ARG A 83 -2.99 6.66 44.23
CA ARG A 83 -1.83 7.30 44.92
C ARG A 83 -2.21 8.72 45.34
N ILE A 84 -2.99 8.83 46.42
CA ILE A 84 -3.03 10.06 47.21
C ILE A 84 -2.00 9.88 48.32
N HIS A 85 -0.84 10.54 48.19
CA HIS A 85 -0.13 11.31 49.22
C HIS A 85 1.37 11.48 48.89
N ASN A 86 1.81 12.74 49.01
CA ASN A 86 3.16 13.28 49.19
C ASN A 86 4.09 13.42 47.97
N SER A 87 4.16 14.67 47.52
CA SER A 87 5.20 15.28 46.70
C SER A 87 6.60 15.21 47.34
N GLN A 88 7.62 14.80 46.57
CA GLN A 88 8.94 15.45 46.57
C GLN A 88 9.79 14.96 45.37
N ALA A 89 10.24 15.93 44.56
CA ALA A 89 11.13 15.87 43.38
C ALA A 89 10.51 15.39 42.06
N ASP A 90 10.36 16.31 41.10
CA ASP A 90 10.27 16.00 39.67
C ASP A 90 11.57 15.26 39.26
N ASP A 91 11.46 13.98 38.94
CA ASP A 91 12.60 13.25 38.37
C ASP A 91 12.74 13.58 36.89
N PRO A 92 13.94 14.02 36.43
CA PRO A 92 14.14 14.37 35.03
C PRO A 92 14.02 13.11 34.17
N LYS A 93 13.06 13.11 33.24
CA LYS A 93 12.85 12.00 32.29
C LYS A 93 14.04 11.83 31.34
N LEU A 94 14.76 12.92 31.05
CA LEU A 94 15.97 12.94 30.24
C LEU A 94 17.06 13.79 30.92
N VAL A 95 18.23 13.20 31.15
CA VAL A 95 19.38 13.87 31.77
C VAL A 95 20.44 14.18 30.72
N THR A 96 20.82 15.45 30.61
CA THR A 96 21.91 15.88 29.73
C THR A 96 23.26 15.78 30.44
N LEU A 97 24.15 14.96 29.91
CA LEU A 97 25.55 14.87 30.32
C LEU A 97 26.44 15.46 29.22
N ASN A 98 27.40 16.30 29.62
CA ASN A 98 28.44 16.77 28.72
C ASN A 98 29.67 15.89 28.90
N LEU A 99 30.15 15.30 27.81
CA LEU A 99 31.26 14.36 27.82
C LEU A 99 32.52 15.01 28.41
N SER A 100 32.99 14.47 29.53
CA SER A 100 34.24 14.91 30.16
C SER A 100 35.46 14.44 29.36
N LEU A 101 36.33 15.39 28.99
CA LEU A 101 37.60 15.06 28.31
C LEU A 101 38.66 14.49 29.29
N ALA A 102 38.45 14.67 30.59
CA ALA A 102 39.33 14.10 31.62
C ALA A 102 39.03 12.62 31.86
N ASN A 103 37.80 12.18 31.54
CA ASN A 103 37.39 10.78 31.54
C ASN A 103 36.30 10.59 30.48
N PRO A 104 36.65 10.20 29.24
CA PRO A 104 35.70 10.09 28.14
C PRO A 104 34.87 8.79 28.18
N ASP A 105 34.84 8.08 29.31
CA ASP A 105 34.01 6.89 29.50
C ASP A 105 32.54 7.28 29.70
N VAL A 106 31.69 6.91 28.73
CA VAL A 106 30.26 7.24 28.74
C VAL A 106 29.53 6.54 29.88
N LEU A 107 29.85 5.27 30.12
CA LEU A 107 29.18 4.42 31.10
C LEU A 107 29.57 4.83 32.53
N GLU A 108 30.85 5.09 32.77
CA GLU A 108 31.34 5.56 34.06
C GLU A 108 30.74 6.92 34.43
N GLN A 109 30.60 7.84 33.47
CA GLN A 109 29.96 9.14 33.71
C GLN A 109 28.47 9.01 34.10
N ILE A 110 27.74 8.09 33.45
CA ILE A 110 26.34 7.80 33.81
C ILE A 110 26.25 7.17 35.21
N HIS A 111 27.12 6.21 35.52
CA HIS A 111 27.17 5.60 36.86
C HIS A 111 27.57 6.60 37.93
N HIS A 112 28.54 7.48 37.66
CA HIS A 112 28.95 8.54 38.57
C HIS A 112 27.78 9.48 38.86
N TRP A 113 27.06 9.93 37.83
CA TRP A 113 25.85 10.74 38.01
C TRP A 113 24.80 10.03 38.87
N ARG A 114 24.53 8.74 38.61
CA ARG A 114 23.60 7.93 39.42
C ARG A 114 24.05 7.82 40.88
N SER A 115 25.33 7.57 41.12
CA SER A 115 25.89 7.45 42.47
C SER A 115 25.87 8.76 43.26
N SER A 116 25.88 9.91 42.57
CA SER A 116 25.80 11.25 43.17
C SER A 116 24.39 11.61 43.66
N GLN A 117 23.38 10.81 43.34
CA GLN A 117 21.97 10.99 43.77
C GLN A 117 21.44 9.75 44.53
N PRO A 118 22.06 9.36 45.67
CA PRO A 118 21.80 8.08 46.35
C PRO A 118 20.41 7.98 47.01
N TRP A 119 19.69 9.10 47.17
CA TRP A 119 18.33 9.13 47.71
C TRP A 119 17.25 8.71 46.69
N ARG A 120 17.61 8.56 45.41
CA ARG A 120 16.73 8.15 44.30
C ARG A 120 16.71 6.65 43.99
N MET A 121 17.51 5.81 44.68
CA MET A 121 17.63 4.37 44.38
C MET A 121 16.84 3.48 45.35
N LYS A 122 15.60 3.86 45.71
CA LYS A 122 14.86 3.19 46.80
C LYS A 122 13.60 2.43 46.41
N SER A 123 13.21 2.38 45.13
CA SER A 123 12.03 1.63 44.70
C SER A 123 12.29 0.79 43.45
N ALA A 124 11.80 -0.46 43.45
CA ALA A 124 11.77 -1.33 42.26
C ALA A 124 10.82 -0.83 41.14
N PHE A 125 10.18 0.32 41.36
CA PHE A 125 9.21 0.94 40.46
C PHE A 125 9.61 2.37 40.03
N ASP A 126 10.88 2.75 40.16
CA ASP A 126 11.33 4.08 39.68
C ASP A 126 11.35 4.15 38.14
N PRO A 127 10.89 5.26 37.54
CA PRO A 127 10.91 5.45 36.10
C PRO A 127 12.36 5.46 35.59
N MET A 128 12.59 4.70 34.52
CA MET A 128 13.90 4.55 33.89
C MET A 128 14.42 5.93 33.43
N THR A 129 15.54 6.37 33.99
CA THR A 129 16.16 7.65 33.60
C THR A 129 16.82 7.51 32.23
N SER A 130 16.36 8.29 31.25
CA SER A 130 17.05 8.41 29.96
C SER A 130 18.21 9.40 30.07
N PHE A 131 19.29 9.16 29.34
CA PHE A 131 20.44 10.05 29.26
C PHE A 131 20.64 10.53 27.83
N GLN A 132 21.07 11.77 27.66
CA GLN A 132 21.66 12.26 26.43
C GLN A 132 23.09 12.72 26.69
N MET A 133 24.01 12.27 25.85
CA MET A 133 25.42 12.62 25.92
C MET A 133 25.76 13.59 24.79
N ILE A 134 26.19 14.80 25.16
CA ILE A 134 26.66 15.85 24.24
C ILE A 134 28.18 16.06 24.39
N GLY A 135 28.81 16.76 23.45
CA GLY A 135 30.23 17.16 23.56
C GLY A 135 31.24 16.22 22.87
N VAL A 136 30.79 15.17 22.18
CA VAL A 136 31.64 14.19 21.46
C VAL A 136 32.55 14.87 20.43
N GLU A 137 32.11 15.94 19.78
CA GLU A 137 32.91 16.73 18.82
C GLU A 137 34.21 17.28 19.43
N SER A 138 34.24 17.51 20.75
CA SER A 138 35.42 18.03 21.45
C SER A 138 36.58 17.03 21.50
N LEU A 139 36.30 15.73 21.30
CA LEU A 139 37.31 14.68 21.20
C LEU A 139 38.20 14.83 19.96
N THR A 140 37.70 15.47 18.90
CA THR A 140 38.42 15.65 17.61
C THR A 140 39.76 16.37 17.79
N ARG A 141 39.88 17.23 18.82
CA ARG A 141 41.12 17.98 19.13
C ARG A 141 41.97 17.34 20.23
N GLN A 142 41.54 16.20 20.76
CA GLN A 142 42.25 15.50 21.83
C GLN A 142 43.27 14.50 21.27
N PRO A 143 44.30 14.13 22.05
CA PRO A 143 45.20 13.05 21.71
C PRO A 143 44.45 11.75 21.36
N VAL A 144 45.00 10.97 20.43
CA VAL A 144 44.44 9.68 19.97
C VAL A 144 44.12 8.73 21.13
N GLN A 145 44.89 8.81 22.22
CA GLN A 145 44.62 8.02 23.42
C GLN A 145 43.23 8.31 24.02
N ILE A 146 42.87 9.58 24.21
CA ILE A 146 41.56 10.00 24.76
C ILE A 146 40.42 9.61 23.80
N GLN A 147 40.66 9.73 22.48
CA GLN A 147 39.71 9.28 21.46
C GLN A 147 39.45 7.76 21.51
N ARG A 148 40.50 6.96 21.77
CA ARG A 148 40.38 5.51 21.94
C ARG A 148 39.69 5.13 23.24
N GLU A 149 39.94 5.85 24.32
CA GLU A 149 39.25 5.63 25.61
C GLU A 149 37.73 5.80 25.45
N PHE A 150 37.28 6.83 24.70
CA PHE A 150 35.87 6.97 24.32
C PHE A 150 35.33 5.75 23.55
N LEU A 151 35.99 5.33 22.47
CA LEU A 151 35.53 4.20 21.65
C LEU A 151 35.51 2.88 22.43
N ASN A 152 36.52 2.66 23.28
CA ASN A 152 36.57 1.49 24.17
C ASN A 152 35.40 1.51 25.18
N SER A 153 34.97 2.69 25.65
CA SER A 153 33.81 2.79 26.54
C SER A 153 32.51 2.38 25.85
N LEU A 154 32.34 2.73 24.56
CA LEU A 154 31.19 2.27 23.76
C LEU A 154 31.24 0.75 23.55
N GLN A 155 32.43 0.20 23.34
CA GLN A 155 32.60 -1.26 23.23
C GLN A 155 32.23 -1.96 24.54
N GLN A 156 32.66 -1.42 25.69
CA GLN A 156 32.31 -1.96 26.99
C GLN A 156 30.80 -1.86 27.27
N LEU A 157 30.17 -0.75 26.85
CA LEU A 157 28.72 -0.59 26.93
C LEU A 157 27.99 -1.68 26.14
N ALA A 158 28.46 -2.04 24.95
CA ALA A 158 27.91 -3.14 24.15
C ALA A 158 27.98 -4.49 24.88
N HIS A 159 29.12 -4.78 25.53
CA HIS A 159 29.30 -6.01 26.32
C HIS A 159 28.39 -6.07 27.56
N GLN A 160 27.94 -4.92 28.05
CA GLN A 160 27.11 -4.79 29.24
C GLN A 160 25.66 -4.42 28.92
N PHE A 161 25.27 -4.41 27.64
CA PHE A 161 23.96 -3.96 27.18
C PHE A 161 22.79 -4.73 27.83
N ALA A 162 22.94 -6.03 28.05
CA ALA A 162 21.92 -6.82 28.75
C ALA A 162 21.68 -6.37 30.22
N THR A 163 22.61 -5.61 30.80
CA THR A 163 22.59 -5.14 32.19
C THR A 163 22.32 -3.64 32.32
N ILE A 164 22.25 -2.88 31.22
CA ILE A 164 21.89 -1.46 31.28
C ILE A 164 20.39 -1.30 31.52
N ASP A 165 20.06 -0.28 32.31
CA ASP A 165 18.69 0.09 32.68
C ASP A 165 18.53 1.61 32.48
N PHE A 166 18.93 2.08 31.29
CA PHE A 166 18.75 3.44 30.81
C PHE A 166 18.71 3.49 29.29
N ASN A 167 18.10 4.55 28.75
CA ASN A 167 18.15 4.89 27.33
C ASN A 167 19.29 5.88 27.13
N LEU A 168 19.97 5.80 26.00
CA LEU A 168 21.08 6.68 25.66
C LEU A 168 20.84 7.34 24.30
N VAL A 169 20.77 8.67 24.29
CA VAL A 169 20.94 9.47 23.08
C VAL A 169 22.39 9.90 22.98
N LEU A 170 23.11 9.43 21.97
CA LEU A 170 24.50 9.83 21.73
C LEU A 170 24.53 10.89 20.62
N TRP A 171 24.80 12.14 20.99
CA TRP A 171 24.94 13.23 20.03
C TRP A 171 26.36 13.26 19.45
N VAL A 172 26.47 13.02 18.14
CA VAL A 172 27.76 12.89 17.43
C VAL A 172 27.79 13.77 16.18
N SER A 173 29.00 14.10 15.71
CA SER A 173 29.18 14.63 14.35
C SER A 173 29.29 13.49 13.34
N ARG A 174 29.06 13.75 12.04
CA ARG A 174 29.17 12.74 10.98
C ARG A 174 30.52 12.01 10.96
N PRO A 175 31.68 12.68 11.16
CA PRO A 175 32.96 11.98 11.28
C PRO A 175 33.00 10.98 12.45
N TRP A 176 32.44 11.34 13.59
CA TRP A 176 32.39 10.47 14.77
C TRP A 176 31.39 9.32 14.59
N CYS A 177 30.25 9.55 13.93
CA CYS A 177 29.32 8.51 13.54
C CYS A 177 30.02 7.43 12.69
N ARG A 178 30.76 7.84 11.65
CA ARG A 178 31.56 6.92 10.83
C ARG A 178 32.65 6.20 11.62
N SER A 179 33.35 6.90 12.51
CA SER A 179 34.37 6.30 13.37
C SER A 179 33.80 5.23 14.30
N ILE A 180 32.61 5.44 14.87
CA ILE A 180 31.92 4.47 15.72
C ILE A 180 31.50 3.25 14.90
N LEU A 181 30.86 3.46 13.75
CA LEU A 181 30.45 2.39 12.82
C LEU A 181 31.64 1.50 12.43
N GLN A 182 32.79 2.10 12.15
CA GLN A 182 33.99 1.38 11.69
C GLN A 182 34.78 0.73 12.82
N SER A 183 34.87 1.38 13.99
CA SER A 183 35.79 0.97 15.05
C SER A 183 35.11 0.14 16.14
N VAL A 184 33.78 0.23 16.29
CA VAL A 184 33.02 -0.45 17.35
C VAL A 184 31.71 -1.04 16.80
N PRO A 185 31.77 -1.98 15.83
CA PRO A 185 30.57 -2.54 15.18
C PRO A 185 29.66 -3.30 16.17
N GLU A 186 30.24 -3.89 17.21
CA GLU A 186 29.50 -4.58 18.29
C GLU A 186 28.59 -3.65 19.09
N PHE A 187 28.95 -2.37 19.21
CA PHE A 187 28.09 -1.34 19.79
C PHE A 187 27.07 -0.86 18.77
N TRP A 188 27.49 -0.69 17.51
CA TRP A 188 26.64 -0.21 16.44
C TRP A 188 25.42 -1.11 16.21
N GLN A 189 25.57 -2.44 16.24
CA GLN A 189 24.44 -3.36 16.05
C GLN A 189 23.31 -3.21 17.08
N TRP A 190 23.55 -2.55 18.22
CA TRP A 190 22.56 -2.33 19.27
C TRP A 190 21.84 -0.98 19.18
N HIS A 191 22.13 -0.15 18.17
CA HIS A 191 21.34 1.07 17.98
C HIS A 191 19.92 0.70 17.54
N THR A 192 18.96 1.48 18.01
CA THR A 192 17.52 1.32 17.71
C THR A 192 16.99 2.50 16.90
N GLY A 193 17.88 3.37 16.43
CA GLY A 193 17.54 4.51 15.59
C GLY A 193 18.71 5.47 15.36
N VAL A 194 18.76 6.04 14.14
CA VAL A 194 19.73 7.07 13.74
C VAL A 194 18.96 8.30 13.25
N PHE A 195 19.29 9.47 13.79
CA PHE A 195 18.60 10.74 13.54
C PHE A 195 19.59 11.76 13.00
N GLU A 196 19.59 12.01 11.69
CA GLU A 196 20.55 12.90 11.05
C GLU A 196 20.00 14.31 10.85
N PHE A 197 20.52 15.29 11.59
CA PHE A 197 20.12 16.69 11.51
C PHE A 197 20.94 17.45 10.48
N GLU A 198 20.25 18.25 9.67
CA GLU A 198 20.85 19.14 8.67
C GLU A 198 21.33 20.46 9.28
N GLY A 199 22.54 20.86 8.96
CA GLY A 199 23.07 22.17 9.32
C GLY A 199 24.51 22.34 8.86
N ASP A 200 24.92 23.59 8.66
CA ASP A 200 26.31 23.90 8.30
C ASP A 200 27.25 23.46 9.44
N PRO A 201 28.33 22.73 9.12
CA PRO A 201 29.27 22.25 10.14
C PRO A 201 29.90 23.45 10.85
N THR A 202 29.99 23.38 12.17
CA THR A 202 30.63 24.47 12.93
C THR A 202 32.13 24.53 12.59
N PRO A 203 32.66 25.65 12.06
CA PRO A 203 34.05 25.72 11.66
C PRO A 203 35.00 25.53 12.84
N VAL A 204 36.07 24.78 12.61
CA VAL A 204 37.10 24.45 13.60
C VAL A 204 37.98 25.71 13.85
N GLY A 205 37.48 26.68 14.62
CA GLY A 205 38.19 27.92 14.94
C GLY A 205 39.34 27.72 15.93
N LYS A 206 40.50 28.37 15.69
CA LYS A 206 41.60 28.50 16.64
C LYS A 206 41.13 29.34 17.84
N ASP A 207 41.24 28.79 19.03
CA ASP A 207 40.95 29.49 20.28
C ASP A 207 41.73 30.81 20.38
N LYS A 208 41.01 31.93 20.51
CA LYS A 208 41.57 33.16 21.07
C LYS A 208 40.71 33.56 22.24
N GLY A 209 41.30 33.42 23.43
CA GLY A 209 40.68 33.85 24.67
C GLY A 209 40.29 35.33 24.64
N LYS A 210 39.09 35.60 25.14
CA LYS A 210 38.72 36.74 26.00
C LYS A 210 37.24 36.61 26.35
N GLY A 211 36.95 36.55 27.65
CA GLY A 211 35.60 36.37 28.14
C GLY A 211 34.69 37.57 27.94
N LYS A 212 33.38 37.30 27.94
CA LYS A 212 32.38 37.93 28.82
C LYS A 212 31.00 37.30 28.60
N GLY A 213 30.41 36.81 29.68
CA GLY A 213 28.98 36.89 29.96
C GLY A 213 28.05 35.80 29.41
N ALA A 214 27.81 34.76 30.22
CA ALA A 214 26.50 34.13 30.30
C ALA A 214 26.26 33.71 31.77
N ARG A 215 25.25 34.34 32.39
CA ARG A 215 24.77 34.05 33.75
C ARG A 215 23.91 32.78 33.70
N GLY A 216 24.04 31.95 34.74
CA GLY A 216 23.04 30.94 35.10
C GLY A 216 23.49 29.50 34.93
N ILE A 217 24.53 29.06 35.65
CA ILE A 217 24.79 27.64 35.92
C ILE A 217 24.98 27.49 37.42
N ILE A 218 24.22 26.58 38.01
CA ILE A 218 24.31 26.19 39.42
C ILE A 218 25.72 25.61 39.66
N GLN A 219 26.43 26.21 40.61
CA GLN A 219 27.77 25.81 41.04
C GLN A 219 27.73 24.41 41.68
N ALA A 220 28.56 23.49 41.20
CA ALA A 220 29.01 22.35 41.99
C ALA A 220 30.15 22.80 42.94
N PRO A 221 30.20 22.35 44.20
CA PRO A 221 31.25 22.76 45.12
C PRO A 221 32.54 21.97 44.85
N THR A 222 33.63 22.71 44.69
CA THR A 222 35.02 22.24 44.75
C THR A 222 35.41 21.81 46.16
N LEU A 223 36.17 20.72 46.30
CA LEU A 223 37.17 20.54 47.36
C LEU A 223 38.34 19.63 46.90
N SER A 224 39.53 20.02 47.34
CA SER A 224 40.89 19.60 46.94
C SER A 224 41.32 18.22 47.51
N PRO A 225 42.47 17.67 47.08
CA PRO A 225 42.84 16.26 47.26
C PRO A 225 43.69 16.02 48.51
N GLN A 226 43.58 14.85 49.14
CA GLN A 226 44.68 14.21 49.87
C GLN A 226 44.59 12.67 49.89
N PRO A 227 45.73 11.96 49.94
CA PRO A 227 45.83 10.53 49.68
C PRO A 227 45.78 9.71 50.98
N SER A 228 45.19 8.52 50.94
CA SER A 228 45.48 7.50 51.95
C SER A 228 45.49 6.10 51.33
N ILE A 229 46.63 5.44 51.53
CA ILE A 229 46.94 4.07 51.13
C ILE A 229 46.33 3.13 52.17
N ALA A 230 45.45 2.21 51.77
CA ALA A 230 45.08 1.06 52.59
C ALA A 230 44.75 -0.19 51.74
N LYS A 231 45.76 -1.05 51.66
CA LYS A 231 45.78 -2.53 51.59
C LYS A 231 44.54 -3.30 51.09
N SER A 232 44.83 -4.10 50.07
CA SER A 232 44.12 -5.26 49.52
C SER A 232 43.44 -6.20 50.53
N ALA A 233 42.21 -6.60 50.23
CA ALA A 233 41.53 -7.80 50.73
C ALA A 233 40.81 -8.52 49.56
N PRO A 234 40.59 -9.86 49.62
CA PRO A 234 40.44 -10.70 48.44
C PRO A 234 39.03 -10.71 47.84
N LEU A 235 38.98 -10.97 46.53
CA LEU A 235 37.77 -11.14 45.70
C LEU A 235 36.76 -12.16 46.28
N PRO A 236 35.44 -11.87 46.28
CA PRO A 236 34.43 -12.91 46.43
C PRO A 236 34.31 -13.74 45.14
N LYS A 237 34.00 -15.02 45.30
CA LYS A 237 33.84 -16.03 44.25
C LYS A 237 32.83 -15.61 43.16
N PRO A 238 32.99 -16.08 41.92
CA PRO A 238 32.10 -15.72 40.80
C PRO A 238 30.66 -16.14 41.12
N ILE A 239 29.76 -15.16 41.02
CA ILE A 239 28.31 -15.36 40.97
C ILE A 239 28.02 -16.24 39.74
N PRO A 240 27.19 -17.29 39.84
CA PRO A 240 26.83 -18.09 38.67
C PRO A 240 26.22 -17.17 37.61
N LYS A 241 26.68 -17.31 36.36
CA LYS A 241 26.17 -16.53 35.22
C LYS A 241 24.64 -16.61 35.22
N PRO A 242 23.93 -15.48 35.15
CA PRO A 242 22.49 -15.52 34.93
C PRO A 242 22.23 -16.28 33.63
N ILE A 243 21.30 -17.21 33.67
CA ILE A 243 20.77 -17.90 32.48
C ILE A 243 20.29 -16.80 31.52
N PRO A 244 20.77 -16.73 30.26
CA PRO A 244 20.35 -15.69 29.32
C PRO A 244 18.83 -15.73 29.16
N LEU A 245 18.21 -14.56 29.12
CA LEU A 245 16.86 -14.40 28.58
C LEU A 245 16.87 -14.83 27.09
N PRO A 246 15.78 -15.36 26.53
CA PRO A 246 15.70 -15.53 25.08
C PRO A 246 15.87 -14.15 24.42
N GLU A 247 16.88 -14.04 23.56
CA GLU A 247 17.17 -12.82 22.78
C GLU A 247 16.05 -12.61 21.73
N ARG A 248 15.68 -11.35 21.48
CA ARG A 248 14.72 -11.02 20.41
C ARG A 248 15.22 -11.55 19.08
N SER A 249 14.33 -12.13 18.29
CA SER A 249 14.71 -12.59 16.94
C SER A 249 14.86 -11.39 15.99
N GLN A 250 15.68 -11.54 14.95
CA GLN A 250 15.83 -10.51 13.91
C GLN A 250 14.48 -10.13 13.29
N ALA A 251 13.58 -11.09 13.10
CA ALA A 251 12.24 -10.85 12.55
C ALA A 251 11.40 -9.92 13.45
N GLU A 252 11.54 -10.00 14.77
CA GLU A 252 10.82 -9.12 15.71
C GLU A 252 11.33 -7.67 15.63
N LEU A 253 12.63 -7.50 15.40
CA LEU A 253 13.24 -6.18 15.19
C LEU A 253 12.81 -5.59 13.85
N ASP A 254 12.83 -6.38 12.77
CA ASP A 254 12.42 -5.95 11.44
C ASP A 254 10.95 -5.49 11.42
N ILE A 255 10.05 -6.21 12.13
CA ILE A 255 8.65 -5.82 12.29
C ILE A 255 8.55 -4.46 13.01
N ALA A 256 9.27 -4.28 14.11
CA ALA A 256 9.23 -3.03 14.87
C ALA A 256 9.71 -1.83 14.03
N ASP A 257 10.79 -1.99 13.26
CA ASP A 257 11.31 -0.95 12.37
C ASP A 257 10.32 -0.59 11.27
N LEU A 258 9.67 -1.59 10.65
CA LEU A 258 8.67 -1.37 9.61
C LEU A 258 7.42 -0.65 10.16
N VAL A 259 6.96 -1.02 11.35
CA VAL A 259 5.82 -0.37 12.02
C VAL A 259 6.14 1.09 12.36
N LEU A 260 7.33 1.36 12.90
CA LEU A 260 7.76 2.72 13.21
C LEU A 260 7.87 3.59 11.95
N ALA A 261 8.38 3.03 10.85
CA ALA A 261 8.44 3.73 9.56
C ALA A 261 7.05 3.99 8.96
N ALA A 262 6.10 3.06 9.13
CA ALA A 262 4.72 3.23 8.66
C ALA A 262 4.01 4.37 9.41
N ILE A 263 4.13 4.40 10.75
CA ILE A 263 3.56 5.48 11.58
C ILE A 263 4.16 6.84 11.20
N GLU A 264 5.47 6.88 10.87
CA GLU A 264 6.12 8.11 10.42
C GLU A 264 5.51 8.67 9.13
N GLN A 265 5.22 7.81 8.15
CA GLN A 265 4.54 8.23 6.92
C GLN A 265 3.14 8.79 7.22
N GLU A 266 2.34 8.09 8.03
CA GLU A 266 0.99 8.55 8.40
C GLU A 266 1.03 9.92 9.09
N VAL A 267 1.97 10.11 10.02
CA VAL A 267 2.14 11.40 10.72
C VAL A 267 2.59 12.49 9.74
N SER A 268 3.49 12.19 8.81
CA SER A 268 4.01 13.19 7.87
C SER A 268 2.93 13.65 6.87
N GLU A 269 2.07 12.75 6.40
CA GLU A 269 0.95 13.07 5.52
C GLU A 269 -0.11 13.92 6.24
N SER A 270 -0.30 13.70 7.55
CA SER A 270 -1.27 14.43 8.38
C SER A 270 -0.96 15.92 8.59
N GLU A 271 0.32 16.31 8.60
CA GLU A 271 0.73 17.71 8.79
C GLU A 271 0.34 18.59 7.58
N THR A 272 0.01 17.98 6.43
CA THR A 272 -0.36 18.70 5.21
C THR A 272 -1.87 18.88 5.01
N ASN A 273 -2.72 18.05 5.64
CA ASN A 273 -4.17 17.99 5.36
C ASN A 273 -5.03 17.80 6.64
N HIS A 274 -5.23 18.86 7.45
CA HIS A 274 -6.21 18.96 8.55
C HIS A 274 -6.14 17.88 9.69
N PRO A 275 -6.75 18.09 10.88
CA PRO A 275 -6.38 17.32 12.07
C PRO A 275 -6.93 15.89 12.03
N VAL A 276 -6.02 14.92 12.23
CA VAL A 276 -6.30 13.48 12.24
C VAL A 276 -7.06 13.05 13.48
N ASN A 277 -7.94 12.06 13.30
CA ASN A 277 -8.44 11.23 14.40
C ASN A 277 -7.31 10.33 14.92
N LEU A 278 -6.48 10.87 15.83
CA LEU A 278 -5.26 10.28 16.39
C LEU A 278 -5.47 8.98 17.19
N GLU A 279 -6.71 8.48 17.29
CA GLU A 279 -7.00 7.21 17.95
C GLU A 279 -6.47 6.00 17.17
N HIS A 280 -6.45 6.04 15.83
CA HIS A 280 -6.13 4.86 15.00
C HIS A 280 -4.63 4.68 14.70
N SER A 281 -3.83 5.75 14.70
CA SER A 281 -2.36 5.68 14.48
C SER A 281 -1.58 5.25 15.74
N GLY A 282 -2.20 5.28 16.92
CA GLY A 282 -1.55 4.92 18.19
C GLY A 282 -1.61 3.43 18.52
N GLU A 283 -2.47 2.66 17.86
CA GLU A 283 -2.69 1.24 18.18
C GLU A 283 -1.48 0.34 17.89
N PRO A 284 -0.82 0.39 16.70
CA PRO A 284 0.35 -0.45 16.42
C PRO A 284 1.47 -0.19 17.43
N LEU A 285 1.61 1.06 17.87
CA LEU A 285 2.57 1.48 18.87
C LEU A 285 2.28 0.88 20.25
N ARG A 286 1.01 0.86 20.67
CA ARG A 286 0.61 0.19 21.93
C ARG A 286 0.88 -1.30 21.88
N ILE A 287 0.69 -1.93 20.72
CA ILE A 287 1.00 -3.36 20.53
C ILE A 287 2.52 -3.61 20.61
N LEU A 288 3.36 -2.75 20.02
CA LEU A 288 4.82 -2.85 20.19
C LEU A 288 5.25 -2.70 21.66
N GLN A 289 4.65 -1.76 22.41
CA GLN A 289 4.90 -1.61 23.84
C GLN A 289 4.44 -2.84 24.64
N GLN A 290 3.31 -3.44 24.26
CA GLN A 290 2.83 -4.69 24.86
C GLN A 290 3.80 -5.84 24.60
N LEU A 291 4.26 -6.04 23.36
CA LEU A 291 5.26 -7.06 23.01
C LEU A 291 6.54 -6.90 23.85
N GLU A 292 7.00 -5.67 24.07
CA GLU A 292 8.14 -5.42 24.95
C GLU A 292 7.86 -5.82 26.41
N ALA A 293 6.69 -5.47 26.94
CA ALA A 293 6.28 -5.88 28.29
C ALA A 293 6.24 -7.41 28.43
N LEU A 294 5.71 -8.12 27.41
CA LEU A 294 5.68 -9.58 27.39
C LEU A 294 7.09 -10.22 27.43
N HIS A 295 8.07 -9.63 26.72
CA HIS A 295 9.47 -10.08 26.83
C HIS A 295 10.06 -9.86 28.22
N LEU A 296 9.76 -8.72 28.85
CA LEU A 296 10.23 -8.41 30.19
C LEU A 296 9.66 -9.39 31.23
N ASP A 297 8.37 -9.72 31.09
CA ASP A 297 7.65 -10.60 32.00
C ASP A 297 7.88 -12.09 31.71
N ARG A 298 8.63 -12.43 30.64
CA ARG A 298 8.84 -13.80 30.14
C ARG A 298 7.49 -14.52 29.95
N ALA A 299 6.57 -13.83 29.28
CA ALA A 299 5.22 -14.31 29.02
C ALA A 299 5.19 -15.57 28.14
N SER A 300 4.02 -16.19 28.04
CA SER A 300 3.85 -17.44 27.29
C SER A 300 3.83 -17.22 25.77
N ALA A 301 4.09 -18.28 24.99
CA ALA A 301 3.97 -18.22 23.53
C ALA A 301 2.56 -17.79 23.08
N ALA A 302 1.53 -18.14 23.84
CA ALA A 302 0.15 -17.71 23.58
C ALA A 302 -0.03 -16.19 23.72
N ASP A 303 0.61 -15.56 24.71
CA ASP A 303 0.51 -14.11 24.90
C ASP A 303 1.21 -13.36 23.75
N PHE A 304 2.37 -13.84 23.30
CA PHE A 304 3.05 -13.32 22.12
C PHE A 304 2.23 -13.52 20.85
N SER A 305 1.65 -14.72 20.69
CA SER A 305 0.79 -15.04 19.54
C SER A 305 -0.41 -14.10 19.48
N ALA A 306 -1.06 -13.81 20.61
CA ALA A 306 -2.17 -12.87 20.67
C ALA A 306 -1.75 -11.44 20.30
N ALA A 307 -0.58 -10.97 20.78
CA ALA A 307 -0.09 -9.64 20.45
C ALA A 307 0.29 -9.50 18.96
N TYR A 308 0.95 -10.50 18.36
CA TYR A 308 1.24 -10.50 16.92
C TYR A 308 -0.04 -10.64 16.08
N GLN A 309 -1.04 -11.40 16.54
CA GLN A 309 -2.35 -11.47 15.90
C GLN A 309 -3.01 -10.09 15.86
N SER A 310 -3.04 -9.37 16.99
CA SER A 310 -3.56 -8.00 17.04
C SER A 310 -2.80 -7.06 16.10
N LEU A 311 -1.48 -7.21 15.96
CA LEU A 311 -0.70 -6.39 15.03
C LEU A 311 -1.08 -6.69 13.57
N GLY A 312 -1.19 -7.97 13.21
CA GLY A 312 -1.62 -8.41 11.87
C GLY A 312 -3.02 -7.89 11.54
N ASP A 313 -3.98 -8.08 12.46
CA ASP A 313 -5.37 -7.64 12.32
C ASP A 313 -5.46 -6.12 12.14
N CYS A 314 -4.69 -5.36 12.94
CA CYS A 314 -4.63 -3.90 12.88
C CYS A 314 -4.18 -3.40 11.49
N TYR A 315 -3.18 -4.05 10.86
CA TYR A 315 -2.77 -3.70 9.49
C TYR A 315 -3.72 -4.23 8.42
N ARG A 316 -4.32 -5.42 8.61
CA ARG A 316 -5.38 -5.94 7.72
C ARG A 316 -6.56 -4.98 7.64
N GLU A 317 -7.02 -4.44 8.77
CA GLU A 317 -8.12 -3.47 8.80
C GLU A 317 -7.76 -2.18 8.05
N ARG A 318 -6.51 -1.66 8.17
CA ARG A 318 -6.06 -0.50 7.37
C ARG A 318 -6.05 -0.79 5.87
N ILE A 319 -5.66 -2.02 5.49
CA ILE A 319 -5.65 -2.47 4.10
C ILE A 319 -7.08 -2.53 3.55
N GLU A 320 -8.03 -3.09 4.32
CA GLU A 320 -9.46 -3.16 3.98
C GLU A 320 -10.11 -1.77 3.88
N GLN A 321 -9.64 -0.80 4.66
CA GLN A 321 -10.04 0.61 4.58
C GLN A 321 -9.46 1.35 3.36
N GLY A 322 -8.64 0.68 2.54
CA GLY A 322 -8.15 1.17 1.26
C GLY A 322 -6.64 1.49 1.22
N ASN A 323 -5.92 1.39 2.34
CA ASN A 323 -4.48 1.62 2.37
C ASN A 323 -3.70 0.31 2.12
N SER A 324 -3.80 -0.21 0.89
CA SER A 324 -3.14 -1.45 0.46
C SER A 324 -1.66 -1.26 0.10
N SER A 325 -0.91 -0.44 0.86
CA SER A 325 0.50 -0.19 0.57
C SER A 325 1.33 -1.49 0.70
N PRO A 326 2.38 -1.68 -0.12
CA PRO A 326 3.27 -2.84 0.02
C PRO A 326 3.87 -2.96 1.43
N GLN A 327 4.11 -1.84 2.12
CA GLN A 327 4.59 -1.82 3.49
C GLN A 327 3.57 -2.39 4.47
N PHE A 328 2.29 -2.00 4.36
CA PHE A 328 1.25 -2.50 5.27
C PHE A 328 0.99 -3.99 5.06
N LEU A 329 0.95 -4.41 3.79
CA LEU A 329 0.86 -5.84 3.43
C LEU A 329 2.03 -6.63 4.05
N THR A 330 3.26 -6.11 3.96
CA THR A 330 4.45 -6.77 4.52
C THR A 330 4.41 -6.87 6.03
N ILE A 331 4.00 -5.80 6.74
CA ILE A 331 3.88 -5.81 8.20
C ILE A 331 2.85 -6.86 8.66
N ALA A 332 1.67 -6.87 8.02
CA ALA A 332 0.62 -7.85 8.34
C ALA A 332 1.10 -9.29 8.10
N ILE A 333 1.78 -9.55 6.97
CA ILE A 333 2.35 -10.87 6.66
C ILE A 333 3.33 -11.30 7.76
N LEU A 334 4.31 -10.45 8.10
CA LEU A 334 5.32 -10.79 9.09
C LEU A 334 4.72 -11.02 10.48
N ALA A 335 3.70 -10.24 10.86
CA ALA A 335 2.98 -10.42 12.12
C ALA A 335 2.26 -11.78 12.16
N TYR A 336 1.50 -12.13 11.10
CA TYR A 336 0.84 -13.44 11.03
C TYR A 336 1.83 -14.62 10.89
N GLU A 337 2.99 -14.42 10.25
CA GLU A 337 4.06 -15.43 10.24
C GLU A 337 4.62 -15.67 11.66
N GLN A 338 4.71 -14.64 12.51
CA GLN A 338 5.05 -14.84 13.94
C GLN A 338 3.96 -15.61 14.68
N VAL A 339 2.67 -15.31 14.43
CA VAL A 339 1.55 -16.10 14.98
C VAL A 339 1.72 -17.58 14.59
N LEU A 340 1.94 -17.86 13.31
CA LEU A 340 2.09 -19.24 12.81
C LEU A 340 3.28 -19.98 13.42
N HIS A 341 4.39 -19.27 13.69
CA HIS A 341 5.56 -19.83 14.37
C HIS A 341 5.29 -20.17 15.85
N LEU A 342 4.41 -19.41 16.51
CA LEU A 342 4.07 -19.57 17.92
C LEU A 342 2.94 -20.58 18.17
N LEU A 343 2.09 -20.83 17.16
CA LEU A 343 1.02 -21.83 17.23
C LEU A 343 1.58 -23.27 17.09
N GLU A 344 1.06 -24.19 17.90
CA GLU A 344 1.30 -25.64 17.74
C GLU A 344 0.79 -26.15 16.40
N ALA A 345 1.44 -27.14 15.79
CA ALA A 345 1.19 -27.54 14.40
C ALA A 345 -0.25 -28.01 14.10
N ASP A 346 -0.97 -28.51 15.11
CA ASP A 346 -2.35 -28.99 15.05
C ASP A 346 -3.36 -27.97 15.61
N SER A 347 -2.94 -26.74 15.87
CA SER A 347 -3.82 -25.68 16.36
C SER A 347 -4.99 -25.41 15.39
N PHE A 348 -6.18 -25.31 15.97
CA PHE A 348 -7.43 -25.04 15.24
C PHE A 348 -7.37 -23.73 14.44
N ASP A 349 -6.68 -22.69 14.91
CA ASP A 349 -6.71 -21.38 14.25
C ASP A 349 -5.74 -21.26 13.05
N ARG A 350 -4.86 -22.25 12.84
CA ARG A 350 -3.81 -22.19 11.80
C ARG A 350 -4.33 -22.00 10.37
N PRO A 351 -5.39 -22.71 9.91
CA PRO A 351 -5.90 -22.51 8.57
C PRO A 351 -6.43 -21.10 8.31
N ASP A 352 -6.96 -20.41 9.32
CA ASP A 352 -7.45 -19.03 9.16
C ASP A 352 -6.27 -18.06 9.02
N VAL A 353 -5.24 -18.20 9.86
CA VAL A 353 -4.01 -17.40 9.77
C VAL A 353 -3.30 -17.63 8.43
N LEU A 354 -3.25 -18.88 7.96
CA LEU A 354 -2.71 -19.20 6.63
C LEU A 354 -3.56 -18.56 5.52
N ASN A 355 -4.88 -18.60 5.60
CA ASN A 355 -5.75 -17.92 4.66
C ASN A 355 -5.48 -16.40 4.60
N ASP A 356 -5.28 -15.76 5.76
CA ASP A 356 -4.93 -14.33 5.84
C ASP A 356 -3.58 -14.05 5.17
N ILE A 357 -2.54 -14.83 5.47
CA ILE A 357 -1.23 -14.72 4.81
C ILE A 357 -1.36 -14.90 3.29
N GLY A 358 -2.14 -15.89 2.85
CA GLY A 358 -2.41 -16.14 1.44
C GLY A 358 -3.08 -14.95 0.75
N ASN A 359 -4.08 -14.33 1.41
CA ASN A 359 -4.76 -13.13 0.90
C ASN A 359 -3.78 -11.96 0.76
N LEU A 360 -2.92 -11.74 1.76
CA LEU A 360 -1.96 -10.66 1.75
C LEU A 360 -0.89 -10.84 0.64
N TYR A 361 -0.38 -12.05 0.46
CA TYR A 361 0.52 -12.36 -0.67
C TYR A 361 -0.17 -12.21 -2.02
N TRP A 362 -1.44 -12.63 -2.13
CA TRP A 362 -2.23 -12.44 -3.34
C TRP A 362 -2.44 -10.95 -3.66
N MET A 363 -2.76 -10.12 -2.67
CA MET A 363 -2.84 -8.67 -2.82
C MET A 363 -1.49 -8.05 -3.22
N LEU A 364 -0.39 -8.50 -2.60
CA LEU A 364 0.96 -8.04 -2.94
C LEU A 364 1.35 -8.42 -4.38
N SER A 365 0.89 -9.56 -4.88
CA SER A 365 1.11 -9.98 -6.29
C SER A 365 0.46 -9.06 -7.32
N ARG A 366 -0.56 -8.30 -6.92
CA ARG A 366 -1.32 -7.37 -7.76
C ARG A 366 -0.74 -5.96 -7.71
N GLN A 367 0.24 -5.71 -6.84
CA GLN A 367 1.06 -4.50 -6.87
C GLN A 367 2.02 -4.56 -8.07
N LEU A 368 2.26 -3.42 -8.73
CA LEU A 368 3.16 -3.30 -9.89
C LEU A 368 4.63 -3.47 -9.47
N THR A 369 5.03 -4.72 -9.18
CA THR A 369 6.37 -5.09 -8.68
C THR A 369 6.96 -6.24 -9.50
N ASP A 370 8.28 -6.30 -9.58
CA ASP A 370 9.01 -7.41 -10.25
C ASP A 370 8.81 -8.77 -9.54
N GLN A 371 8.23 -8.77 -8.34
CA GLN A 371 7.99 -9.96 -7.52
C GLN A 371 6.56 -10.50 -7.63
N ALA A 372 5.73 -9.97 -8.54
CA ALA A 372 4.33 -10.36 -8.66
C ALA A 372 4.12 -11.88 -8.76
N LEU A 373 4.89 -12.56 -9.62
CA LEU A 373 4.77 -14.01 -9.80
C LEU A 373 5.20 -14.80 -8.57
N LEU A 374 6.29 -14.38 -7.93
CA LEU A 374 6.79 -14.99 -6.68
C LEU A 374 5.76 -14.86 -5.56
N ASN A 375 5.16 -13.68 -5.39
CA ASN A 375 4.13 -13.45 -4.37
C ASN A 375 2.87 -14.27 -4.67
N LEU A 376 2.52 -14.46 -5.94
CA LEU A 376 1.41 -15.31 -6.33
C LEU A 376 1.67 -16.79 -6.03
N GLU A 377 2.90 -17.27 -6.29
CA GLU A 377 3.33 -18.62 -5.92
C GLU A 377 3.28 -18.82 -4.40
N LYS A 378 3.75 -17.85 -3.61
CA LYS A 378 3.62 -17.87 -2.14
C LYS A 378 2.16 -17.95 -1.71
N ALA A 379 1.26 -17.15 -2.28
CA ALA A 379 -0.16 -17.19 -1.95
C ALA A 379 -0.77 -18.58 -2.22
N ILE A 380 -0.50 -19.16 -3.39
CA ILE A 380 -0.96 -20.50 -3.78
C ILE A 380 -0.46 -21.56 -2.80
N ASN A 381 0.85 -21.56 -2.50
CA ASN A 381 1.45 -22.53 -1.58
C ASN A 381 0.86 -22.42 -0.17
N VAL A 382 0.61 -21.21 0.32
CA VAL A 382 0.01 -20.96 1.64
C VAL A 382 -1.44 -21.43 1.69
N TYR A 383 -2.25 -21.17 0.66
CA TYR A 383 -3.62 -21.69 0.59
C TYR A 383 -3.65 -23.22 0.54
N GLN A 384 -2.77 -23.85 -0.24
CA GLN A 384 -2.66 -25.31 -0.28
C GLN A 384 -2.29 -25.87 1.09
N LEU A 385 -1.34 -25.25 1.79
CA LEU A 385 -0.96 -25.63 3.14
C LEU A 385 -2.13 -25.49 4.14
N ALA A 386 -2.97 -24.47 3.98
CA ALA A 386 -4.18 -24.31 4.78
C ALA A 386 -5.21 -25.41 4.50
N LEU A 387 -5.39 -25.78 3.22
CA LEU A 387 -6.28 -26.87 2.81
C LEU A 387 -5.80 -28.24 3.29
N ASP A 388 -4.50 -28.47 3.39
CA ASP A 388 -3.92 -29.71 3.92
C ASP A 388 -4.16 -29.89 5.43
N GLN A 389 -4.40 -28.79 6.15
CA GLN A 389 -4.57 -28.75 7.61
C GLN A 389 -6.03 -28.62 8.05
N ILE A 390 -6.96 -28.44 7.12
CA ILE A 390 -8.37 -28.21 7.44
C ILE A 390 -9.23 -29.41 7.05
N ASP A 391 -10.10 -29.84 7.97
CA ASP A 391 -11.09 -30.86 7.69
C ASP A 391 -12.36 -30.23 7.11
N PRO A 392 -12.74 -30.52 5.85
CA PRO A 392 -13.88 -29.91 5.18
C PRO A 392 -15.23 -30.29 5.81
N GLU A 393 -15.32 -31.39 6.55
CA GLU A 393 -16.56 -31.83 7.21
C GLU A 393 -16.86 -31.02 8.47
N THR A 394 -15.82 -30.70 9.25
CA THR A 394 -15.96 -29.91 10.48
C THR A 394 -15.84 -28.41 10.25
N ARG A 395 -15.20 -27.98 9.16
CA ARG A 395 -14.90 -26.58 8.85
C ARG A 395 -15.23 -26.18 7.41
N SER A 396 -16.40 -26.62 6.94
CA SER A 396 -16.88 -26.43 5.56
C SER A 396 -16.79 -24.99 5.05
N GLN A 397 -17.18 -24.00 5.87
CA GLN A 397 -17.18 -22.59 5.48
C GLN A 397 -15.76 -22.04 5.23
N THR A 398 -14.82 -22.28 6.16
CA THR A 398 -13.41 -21.86 5.99
C THR A 398 -12.76 -22.60 4.81
N TYR A 399 -13.01 -23.92 4.66
CA TYR A 399 -12.52 -24.68 3.52
C TYR A 399 -12.99 -24.09 2.19
N ALA A 400 -14.29 -23.77 2.08
CA ALA A 400 -14.85 -23.16 0.89
C ALA A 400 -14.34 -21.72 0.63
N MET A 401 -13.99 -20.98 1.67
CA MET A 401 -13.34 -19.68 1.54
C MET A 401 -11.94 -19.81 0.95
N ILE A 402 -11.11 -20.70 1.51
CA ILE A 402 -9.74 -20.93 1.03
C ILE A 402 -9.75 -21.45 -0.41
N GLN A 403 -10.61 -22.42 -0.74
CA GLN A 403 -10.75 -22.92 -2.11
C GLN A 403 -11.13 -21.82 -3.10
N ASN A 404 -12.04 -20.92 -2.73
CA ASN A 404 -12.40 -19.77 -3.57
C ASN A 404 -11.20 -18.82 -3.76
N ASN A 405 -10.44 -18.55 -2.70
CA ASN A 405 -9.27 -17.66 -2.77
C ASN A 405 -8.14 -18.27 -3.59
N LEU A 406 -7.91 -19.58 -3.46
CA LEU A 406 -6.99 -20.34 -4.29
C LEU A 406 -7.38 -20.29 -5.77
N GLY A 407 -8.68 -20.42 -6.08
CA GLY A 407 -9.18 -20.27 -7.45
C GLY A 407 -8.89 -18.88 -8.05
N SER A 408 -9.00 -17.83 -7.24
CA SER A 408 -8.67 -16.46 -7.66
C SER A 408 -7.17 -16.28 -7.90
N ALA A 409 -6.32 -16.86 -7.04
CA ALA A 409 -4.87 -16.84 -7.22
C ALA A 409 -4.45 -17.58 -8.50
N TYR A 410 -5.02 -18.75 -8.79
CA TYR A 410 -4.79 -19.45 -10.05
C TYR A 410 -5.28 -18.68 -11.28
N SER A 411 -6.44 -18.03 -11.17
CA SER A 411 -6.97 -17.18 -12.26
C SER A 411 -6.03 -16.01 -12.56
N ASP A 412 -5.47 -15.37 -11.54
CA ASP A 412 -4.48 -14.30 -11.70
C ASP A 412 -3.14 -14.82 -12.26
N ARG A 413 -2.78 -16.07 -11.96
CA ARG A 413 -1.55 -16.71 -12.46
C ARG A 413 -1.67 -17.02 -13.94
N ALA A 414 -2.85 -17.41 -14.40
CA ALA A 414 -3.14 -17.70 -15.79
C ALA A 414 -2.86 -16.53 -16.74
N TYR A 415 -3.00 -15.28 -16.29
CA TYR A 415 -2.63 -14.10 -17.09
C TYR A 415 -1.12 -13.93 -17.29
N ARG A 416 -0.30 -14.62 -16.50
CA ARG A 416 1.17 -14.51 -16.51
C ARG A 416 1.84 -15.75 -17.10
N GLU A 417 1.36 -16.94 -16.75
CA GLU A 417 1.94 -18.21 -17.20
C GLU A 417 0.90 -19.33 -17.32
N ASP A 418 1.16 -20.27 -18.24
CA ASP A 418 0.40 -21.50 -18.47
C ASP A 418 -1.13 -21.34 -18.34
N PRO A 419 -1.76 -20.48 -19.16
CA PRO A 419 -3.14 -20.01 -18.95
C PRO A 419 -4.14 -21.15 -18.85
N ALA A 420 -4.09 -22.11 -19.77
CA ALA A 420 -5.07 -23.20 -19.82
C ALA A 420 -4.97 -24.14 -18.60
N GLU A 421 -3.77 -24.37 -18.06
CA GLU A 421 -3.55 -25.23 -16.90
C GLU A 421 -3.99 -24.54 -15.62
N ASN A 422 -3.52 -23.30 -15.39
CA ASN A 422 -3.92 -22.52 -14.23
C ASN A 422 -5.44 -22.25 -14.19
N LEU A 423 -6.10 -22.03 -15.33
CA LEU A 423 -7.56 -21.88 -15.37
C LEU A 423 -8.30 -23.19 -15.04
N GLN A 424 -7.76 -24.35 -15.42
CA GLN A 424 -8.34 -25.64 -15.00
C GLN A 424 -8.20 -25.85 -13.49
N LEU A 425 -7.06 -25.47 -12.90
CA LEU A 425 -6.86 -25.48 -11.45
C LEU A 425 -7.82 -24.50 -10.75
N ALA A 426 -8.02 -23.31 -11.29
CA ALA A 426 -8.98 -22.34 -10.77
C ALA A 426 -10.43 -22.88 -10.78
N ILE A 427 -10.85 -23.46 -11.91
CA ILE A 427 -12.17 -24.11 -12.05
C ILE A 427 -12.34 -25.21 -11.00
N SER A 428 -11.34 -26.07 -10.83
CA SER A 428 -11.39 -27.14 -9.82
C SER A 428 -11.53 -26.58 -8.41
N ALA A 429 -10.79 -25.53 -8.06
CA ALA A 429 -10.86 -24.90 -6.75
C ALA A 429 -12.24 -24.26 -6.49
N TYR A 430 -12.79 -23.52 -7.47
CA TYR A 430 -14.14 -22.96 -7.35
C TYR A 430 -15.23 -24.03 -7.24
N GLN A 431 -15.11 -25.14 -7.99
CA GLN A 431 -16.04 -26.27 -7.87
C GLN A 431 -15.97 -26.91 -6.49
N ASN A 432 -14.76 -27.10 -5.94
CA ASN A 432 -14.58 -27.58 -4.57
C ASN A 432 -15.19 -26.63 -3.54
N ALA A 433 -15.05 -25.31 -3.72
CA ALA A 433 -15.73 -24.34 -2.86
C ALA A 433 -17.25 -24.47 -2.92
N LEU A 434 -17.83 -24.66 -4.11
CA LEU A 434 -19.27 -24.81 -4.31
C LEU A 434 -19.83 -26.13 -3.75
N MET A 435 -19.02 -27.18 -3.57
CA MET A 435 -19.45 -28.40 -2.88
C MET A 435 -19.79 -28.16 -1.40
N HIS A 436 -19.20 -27.12 -0.80
CA HIS A 436 -19.36 -26.78 0.62
C HIS A 436 -20.06 -25.42 0.84
N ARG A 437 -20.52 -24.75 -0.23
CA ARG A 437 -21.36 -23.54 -0.15
C ARG A 437 -22.79 -23.90 -0.51
N SER A 438 -23.72 -23.54 0.35
CA SER A 438 -25.15 -23.65 0.05
C SER A 438 -25.72 -22.30 -0.36
N ALA A 439 -26.45 -22.30 -1.48
CA ALA A 439 -27.23 -21.15 -1.92
C ALA A 439 -28.34 -20.75 -0.92
N THR A 440 -28.75 -21.65 -0.01
CA THR A 440 -29.76 -21.33 1.02
C THR A 440 -29.17 -20.73 2.29
N GLU A 441 -27.90 -21.04 2.59
CA GLU A 441 -27.25 -20.61 3.84
C GLU A 441 -26.47 -19.31 3.65
N ASP A 442 -25.76 -19.18 2.52
CA ASP A 442 -25.04 -17.96 2.16
C ASP A 442 -25.17 -17.70 0.64
N PRO A 443 -26.33 -17.16 0.20
CA PRO A 443 -26.61 -16.92 -1.21
C PRO A 443 -25.58 -16.01 -1.88
N SER A 444 -25.13 -14.96 -1.18
CA SER A 444 -24.19 -13.97 -1.72
C SER A 444 -22.82 -14.59 -2.01
N ARG A 445 -22.26 -15.35 -1.06
CA ARG A 445 -20.98 -16.05 -1.28
C ARG A 445 -21.08 -17.14 -2.33
N TYR A 446 -22.20 -17.88 -2.37
CA TYR A 446 -22.43 -18.87 -3.41
C TYR A 446 -22.46 -18.22 -4.81
N ALA A 447 -23.21 -17.12 -4.96
CA ALA A 447 -23.31 -16.37 -6.21
C ALA A 447 -21.97 -15.77 -6.66
N ALA A 448 -21.20 -15.22 -5.72
CA ALA A 448 -19.86 -14.69 -5.99
C ALA A 448 -18.92 -15.77 -6.53
N THR A 449 -18.92 -16.98 -5.94
CA THR A 449 -18.13 -18.11 -6.45
C THR A 449 -18.61 -18.59 -7.81
N GLN A 450 -19.92 -18.63 -8.06
CA GLN A 450 -20.47 -18.95 -9.38
C GLN A 450 -20.03 -17.94 -10.44
N ASN A 451 -20.03 -16.63 -10.13
CA ASN A 451 -19.50 -15.61 -11.02
C ASN A 451 -18.00 -15.80 -11.32
N ASN A 452 -17.20 -16.13 -10.30
CA ASN A 452 -15.77 -16.40 -10.48
C ASN A 452 -15.54 -17.65 -11.34
N LEU A 453 -16.30 -18.72 -11.10
CA LEU A 453 -16.30 -19.93 -11.91
C LEU A 453 -16.65 -19.63 -13.37
N GLY A 454 -17.68 -18.83 -13.60
CA GLY A 454 -18.08 -18.40 -14.95
C GLY A 454 -16.96 -17.63 -15.66
N THR A 455 -16.26 -16.76 -14.93
CA THR A 455 -15.13 -15.99 -15.45
C THR A 455 -13.93 -16.88 -15.78
N ALA A 456 -13.63 -17.88 -14.94
CA ALA A 456 -12.58 -18.85 -15.23
C ALA A 456 -12.89 -19.70 -16.47
N PHE A 457 -14.14 -20.14 -16.63
CA PHE A 457 -14.58 -20.83 -17.85
C PHE A 457 -14.50 -19.93 -19.08
N TRP A 458 -14.95 -18.68 -18.99
CA TRP A 458 -14.88 -17.72 -20.09
C TRP A 458 -13.44 -17.46 -20.53
N ASN A 459 -12.52 -17.30 -19.58
CA ASN A 459 -11.09 -17.19 -19.86
C ASN A 459 -10.54 -18.47 -20.51
N LEU A 460 -10.90 -19.65 -20.00
CA LEU A 460 -10.41 -20.92 -20.54
C LEU A 460 -10.86 -21.12 -21.98
N ALA A 461 -12.06 -20.64 -22.33
CA ALA A 461 -12.58 -20.69 -23.69
C ALA A 461 -11.67 -20.00 -24.72
N GLN A 462 -10.90 -18.99 -24.32
CA GLN A 462 -9.93 -18.32 -25.21
C GLN A 462 -8.73 -19.19 -25.57
N HIS A 463 -8.48 -20.26 -24.80
CA HIS A 463 -7.31 -21.11 -24.94
C HIS A 463 -7.66 -22.55 -25.31
N LYS A 464 -8.83 -23.04 -24.90
CA LYS A 464 -9.22 -24.45 -25.03
C LYS A 464 -10.73 -24.60 -25.09
N ALA A 465 -11.20 -25.50 -25.96
CA ALA A 465 -12.60 -25.94 -26.05
C ALA A 465 -13.62 -24.78 -25.90
N PRO A 466 -13.57 -23.77 -26.81
CA PRO A 466 -14.25 -22.49 -26.63
C PRO A 466 -15.73 -22.62 -26.36
N ILE A 467 -16.44 -23.42 -27.14
CA ILE A 467 -17.90 -23.54 -27.04
C ILE A 467 -18.33 -24.17 -25.72
N SER A 468 -17.76 -25.32 -25.34
CA SER A 468 -18.17 -26.01 -24.11
C SER A 468 -17.89 -25.15 -22.89
N ASN A 469 -16.74 -24.47 -22.87
CA ASN A 469 -16.38 -23.57 -21.78
C ASN A 469 -17.26 -22.31 -21.76
N LEU A 470 -17.63 -21.73 -22.90
CA LEU A 470 -18.59 -20.62 -22.95
C LEU A 470 -19.98 -21.02 -22.46
N GLN A 471 -20.44 -22.24 -22.78
CA GLN A 471 -21.69 -22.77 -22.24
C GLN A 471 -21.63 -22.93 -20.72
N SER A 472 -20.53 -23.46 -20.19
CA SER A 472 -20.30 -23.54 -18.75
C SER A 472 -20.22 -22.16 -18.08
N ALA A 473 -19.61 -21.18 -18.74
CA ALA A 473 -19.58 -19.79 -18.26
C ALA A 473 -20.98 -19.19 -18.16
N ILE A 474 -21.79 -19.33 -19.23
CA ILE A 474 -23.18 -18.87 -19.26
C ILE A 474 -24.00 -19.54 -18.15
N ALA A 475 -23.87 -20.84 -17.96
CA ALA A 475 -24.58 -21.57 -16.91
C ALA A 475 -24.22 -21.05 -15.51
N ALA A 476 -22.93 -20.83 -15.23
CA ALA A 476 -22.47 -20.31 -13.94
C ALA A 476 -22.94 -18.86 -13.71
N TYR A 477 -22.92 -18.00 -14.74
CA TYR A 477 -23.44 -16.63 -14.62
C TYR A 477 -24.95 -16.58 -14.40
N ILE A 478 -25.74 -17.41 -15.10
CA ILE A 478 -27.18 -17.52 -14.88
C ILE A 478 -27.46 -17.99 -13.45
N GLU A 479 -26.70 -18.97 -12.96
CA GLU A 479 -26.84 -19.47 -11.60
C GLU A 479 -26.50 -18.39 -10.57
N ALA A 480 -25.45 -17.59 -10.79
CA ALA A 480 -25.15 -16.45 -9.93
C ALA A 480 -26.31 -15.43 -9.91
N LEU A 481 -26.91 -15.12 -11.07
CA LEU A 481 -28.02 -14.16 -11.17
C LEU A 481 -29.29 -14.60 -10.45
N HIS A 482 -29.50 -15.90 -10.20
CA HIS A 482 -30.63 -16.38 -9.41
C HIS A 482 -30.56 -15.94 -7.93
N HIS A 483 -29.37 -15.63 -7.44
CA HIS A 483 -29.11 -15.37 -6.02
C HIS A 483 -28.67 -13.91 -5.75
N TYR A 484 -28.55 -13.09 -6.80
CA TYR A 484 -28.35 -11.65 -6.66
C TYR A 484 -29.67 -10.90 -6.81
N ASP A 485 -29.97 -10.06 -5.83
CA ASP A 485 -31.08 -9.12 -5.90
C ASP A 485 -30.61 -7.81 -6.56
N SER A 486 -31.27 -7.43 -7.65
CA SER A 486 -30.94 -6.23 -8.41
C SER A 486 -31.22 -4.91 -7.68
N GLU A 487 -32.05 -4.93 -6.64
CA GLU A 487 -32.33 -3.75 -5.80
C GLU A 487 -31.32 -3.61 -4.66
N GLN A 488 -30.84 -4.72 -4.10
CA GLN A 488 -29.89 -4.72 -2.98
C GLN A 488 -28.43 -4.58 -3.44
N GLU A 489 -28.07 -5.27 -4.54
CA GLU A 489 -26.70 -5.30 -5.06
C GLU A 489 -26.63 -4.95 -6.56
N PRO A 490 -27.12 -3.75 -6.95
CA PRO A 490 -27.33 -3.38 -8.36
C PRO A 490 -26.06 -3.45 -9.23
N LEU A 491 -24.91 -3.07 -8.67
CA LEU A 491 -23.64 -3.07 -9.41
C LEU A 491 -23.07 -4.48 -9.62
N HIS A 492 -23.24 -5.40 -8.65
CA HIS A 492 -22.86 -6.81 -8.82
C HIS A 492 -23.76 -7.49 -9.84
N TYR A 493 -25.08 -7.28 -9.74
CA TYR A 493 -26.04 -7.79 -10.71
C TYR A 493 -25.68 -7.34 -12.14
N ALA A 494 -25.42 -6.05 -12.34
CA ALA A 494 -25.03 -5.50 -13.63
C ALA A 494 -23.66 -6.00 -14.13
N MET A 495 -22.73 -6.31 -13.22
CA MET A 495 -21.46 -6.92 -13.59
C MET A 495 -21.66 -8.30 -14.19
N ILE A 496 -22.47 -9.14 -13.56
CA ILE A 496 -22.73 -10.49 -14.05
C ILE A 496 -23.51 -10.44 -15.36
N GLN A 497 -24.47 -9.53 -15.50
CA GLN A 497 -25.17 -9.29 -16.77
C GLN A 497 -24.22 -8.88 -17.89
N ASN A 498 -23.25 -8.00 -17.64
CA ASN A 498 -22.24 -7.67 -18.63
C ASN A 498 -21.39 -8.90 -19.00
N ASN A 499 -20.94 -9.68 -18.01
CA ASN A 499 -20.12 -10.88 -18.26
C ASN A 499 -20.91 -11.93 -19.07
N LEU A 500 -22.19 -12.10 -18.75
CA LEU A 500 -23.11 -12.96 -19.50
C LEU A 500 -23.24 -12.48 -20.95
N GLY A 501 -23.38 -11.17 -21.17
CA GLY A 501 -23.39 -10.58 -22.51
C GLY A 501 -22.12 -10.86 -23.29
N THR A 502 -20.95 -10.79 -22.64
CA THR A 502 -19.65 -11.09 -23.27
C THR A 502 -19.52 -12.58 -23.60
N ALA A 503 -20.03 -13.48 -22.75
CA ALA A 503 -20.04 -14.90 -23.05
C ALA A 503 -20.95 -15.24 -24.24
N TYR A 504 -22.16 -14.65 -24.32
CA TYR A 504 -23.04 -14.81 -25.48
C TYR A 504 -22.43 -14.26 -26.77
N TRP A 505 -21.80 -13.08 -26.71
CA TRP A 505 -21.11 -12.51 -27.85
C TRP A 505 -19.97 -13.41 -28.32
N ASN A 506 -19.10 -13.92 -27.43
CA ASN A 506 -18.05 -14.86 -27.83
C ASN A 506 -18.61 -16.12 -28.49
N LEU A 507 -19.74 -16.64 -27.98
CA LEU A 507 -20.38 -17.83 -28.52
C LEU A 507 -20.93 -17.58 -29.94
N SER A 508 -21.42 -16.38 -30.23
CA SER A 508 -21.84 -15.98 -31.58
C SER A 508 -20.67 -16.01 -32.57
N GLN A 509 -19.46 -15.68 -32.11
CA GLN A 509 -18.26 -15.67 -32.97
C GLN A 509 -17.69 -17.08 -33.24
N CYS A 510 -17.87 -18.03 -32.31
CA CYS A 510 -17.35 -19.39 -32.45
C CYS A 510 -18.10 -20.25 -33.49
N ARG A 511 -19.34 -19.89 -33.83
CA ARG A 511 -20.23 -20.67 -34.71
C ARG A 511 -19.85 -20.64 -36.19
N GLN A 512 -18.80 -19.94 -36.57
CA GLN A 512 -18.24 -19.95 -37.93
C GLN A 512 -17.53 -21.27 -38.27
N SER A 513 -17.35 -22.19 -37.31
CA SER A 513 -16.84 -23.53 -37.52
C SER A 513 -17.97 -24.50 -37.96
N HIS A 514 -17.75 -25.18 -39.09
CA HIS A 514 -18.77 -25.96 -39.82
C HIS A 514 -19.40 -27.12 -39.02
N ASP A 515 -18.77 -27.55 -37.91
CA ASP A 515 -19.11 -28.74 -37.13
C ASP A 515 -20.23 -28.54 -36.10
N LEU A 516 -20.77 -27.33 -35.93
CA LEU A 516 -21.64 -27.00 -34.78
C LEU A 516 -23.10 -26.68 -35.07
N ALA A 517 -23.54 -26.77 -36.32
CA ALA A 517 -24.91 -26.41 -36.70
C ALA A 517 -25.97 -27.40 -36.16
N GLU A 518 -25.59 -28.61 -35.73
CA GLU A 518 -26.54 -29.67 -35.35
C GLU A 518 -26.90 -29.72 -33.85
N SER A 519 -26.11 -29.14 -32.93
CA SER A 519 -26.33 -29.36 -31.48
C SER A 519 -27.10 -28.24 -30.75
N LEU A 520 -27.32 -27.09 -31.38
CA LEU A 520 -27.98 -25.92 -30.77
C LEU A 520 -29.04 -25.36 -31.72
N SER A 521 -30.28 -25.21 -31.24
CA SER A 521 -31.37 -24.58 -32.00
C SER A 521 -31.17 -23.07 -32.18
N ALA A 522 -30.26 -22.44 -31.42
CA ALA A 522 -30.00 -21.00 -31.45
C ALA A 522 -29.02 -20.60 -32.57
N THR A 523 -29.33 -19.52 -33.28
CA THR A 523 -28.55 -18.92 -34.37
C THR A 523 -27.49 -17.95 -33.84
N GLN A 524 -26.57 -17.50 -34.73
CA GLN A 524 -25.62 -16.44 -34.39
C GLN A 524 -26.35 -15.14 -33.98
N GLU A 525 -27.44 -14.84 -34.67
CA GLU A 525 -28.33 -13.71 -34.40
C GLU A 525 -28.94 -13.80 -33.00
N ASP A 526 -29.44 -14.97 -32.60
CA ASP A 526 -30.02 -15.20 -31.27
C ASP A 526 -29.03 -14.88 -30.15
N PHE A 527 -27.77 -15.33 -30.28
CA PHE A 527 -26.74 -15.05 -29.29
C PHE A 527 -26.34 -13.57 -29.25
N LEU A 528 -26.28 -12.89 -30.39
CA LEU A 528 -26.04 -11.44 -30.43
C LEU A 528 -27.19 -10.68 -29.76
N MET A 529 -28.43 -11.10 -29.97
CA MET A 529 -29.61 -10.52 -29.32
C MET A 529 -29.61 -10.75 -27.81
N LEU A 530 -29.22 -11.94 -27.35
CA LEU A 530 -29.03 -12.23 -25.93
C LEU A 530 -27.93 -11.36 -25.32
N ALA A 531 -26.80 -11.18 -26.03
CA ALA A 531 -25.71 -10.31 -25.59
C ALA A 531 -26.18 -8.86 -25.43
N ILE A 532 -26.87 -8.32 -26.44
CA ILE A 532 -27.45 -6.96 -26.42
C ILE A 532 -28.43 -6.81 -25.25
N GLY A 533 -29.30 -7.80 -25.02
CA GLY A 533 -30.24 -7.79 -23.90
C GLY A 533 -29.52 -7.68 -22.56
N ALA A 534 -28.52 -8.54 -22.34
CA ALA A 534 -27.72 -8.57 -21.11
C ALA A 534 -26.95 -7.25 -20.88
N TYR A 535 -26.31 -6.70 -21.91
CA TYR A 535 -25.63 -5.39 -21.81
C TYR A 535 -26.60 -4.25 -21.49
N ARG A 536 -27.79 -4.24 -22.12
CA ARG A 536 -28.81 -3.22 -21.84
C ARG A 536 -29.32 -3.30 -20.40
N ILE A 537 -29.49 -4.51 -19.86
CA ILE A 537 -29.84 -4.70 -18.44
C ILE A 537 -28.71 -4.18 -17.56
N ALA A 538 -27.45 -4.51 -17.86
CA ALA A 538 -26.30 -4.01 -17.11
C ALA A 538 -26.23 -2.47 -17.07
N LEU A 539 -26.56 -1.80 -18.20
CA LEU A 539 -26.56 -0.34 -18.31
C LEU A 539 -27.70 0.35 -17.56
N ILE A 540 -28.73 -0.38 -17.09
CA ILE A 540 -29.74 0.18 -16.17
C ILE A 540 -29.09 0.63 -14.86
N TYR A 541 -28.10 -0.15 -14.37
CA TYR A 541 -27.46 0.10 -13.08
C TYR A 541 -26.05 0.70 -13.21
N ARG A 542 -25.30 0.34 -14.26
CA ARG A 542 -24.01 0.94 -14.59
C ARG A 542 -24.22 2.26 -15.30
N THR A 543 -24.58 3.30 -14.57
CA THR A 543 -24.73 4.66 -15.10
C THR A 543 -23.40 5.40 -15.12
N LEU A 544 -23.33 6.52 -15.85
CA LEU A 544 -22.16 7.39 -15.86
C LEU A 544 -21.85 7.96 -14.47
N GLU A 545 -22.87 8.16 -13.64
CA GLU A 545 -22.75 8.69 -12.29
C GLU A 545 -22.22 7.64 -11.30
N LEU A 546 -22.75 6.42 -11.35
CA LEU A 546 -22.46 5.39 -10.35
C LEU A 546 -21.20 4.58 -10.69
N ALA A 547 -20.96 4.31 -11.98
CA ALA A 547 -19.88 3.42 -12.41
C ALA A 547 -19.36 3.83 -13.80
N PRO A 548 -18.75 5.02 -13.97
CA PRO A 548 -18.38 5.58 -15.27
C PRO A 548 -17.49 4.66 -16.11
N ALA A 549 -16.50 3.99 -15.50
CA ALA A 549 -15.60 3.09 -16.24
C ALA A 549 -16.32 1.82 -16.71
N ALA A 550 -17.16 1.24 -15.85
CA ALA A 550 -17.95 0.06 -16.17
C ALA A 550 -19.06 0.37 -17.19
N ASN A 551 -19.67 1.57 -17.10
CA ASN A 551 -20.58 2.10 -18.11
C ASN A 551 -19.89 2.19 -19.47
N ALA A 552 -18.71 2.81 -19.52
CA ALA A 552 -17.93 2.95 -20.76
C ALA A 552 -17.64 1.58 -21.41
N ALA A 553 -17.15 0.62 -20.63
CA ALA A 553 -16.85 -0.73 -21.11
C ALA A 553 -18.11 -1.46 -21.61
N THR A 554 -19.22 -1.38 -20.87
CA THR A 554 -20.48 -2.04 -21.24
C THR A 554 -21.06 -1.41 -22.51
N GLN A 555 -20.95 -0.09 -22.68
CA GLN A 555 -21.36 0.61 -23.90
C GLN A 555 -20.50 0.22 -25.11
N ASN A 556 -19.18 0.07 -24.93
CA ASN A 556 -18.31 -0.42 -25.99
C ASN A 556 -18.70 -1.84 -26.44
N ASN A 557 -19.00 -2.72 -25.48
CA ASN A 557 -19.46 -4.08 -25.77
C ASN A 557 -20.81 -4.09 -26.49
N LEU A 558 -21.75 -3.23 -26.07
CA LEU A 558 -23.04 -3.06 -26.73
C LEU A 558 -22.88 -2.56 -28.17
N GLY A 559 -22.00 -1.58 -28.40
CA GLY A 559 -21.69 -1.09 -29.74
C GLY A 559 -21.11 -2.16 -30.65
N THR A 560 -20.24 -3.00 -30.10
CA THR A 560 -19.63 -4.14 -30.80
C THR A 560 -20.67 -5.19 -31.17
N ALA A 561 -21.59 -5.54 -30.26
CA ALA A 561 -22.65 -6.49 -30.55
C ALA A 561 -23.61 -5.99 -31.63
N TYR A 562 -24.03 -4.72 -31.59
CA TYR A 562 -24.84 -4.11 -32.66
C TYR A 562 -24.10 -4.06 -33.99
N TRP A 563 -22.80 -3.76 -33.98
CA TRP A 563 -22.00 -3.77 -35.20
C TRP A 563 -21.96 -5.16 -35.83
N HIS A 564 -21.75 -6.22 -35.05
CA HIS A 564 -21.79 -7.59 -35.57
C HIS A 564 -23.18 -7.97 -36.09
N LEU A 565 -24.24 -7.58 -35.38
CA LEU A 565 -25.62 -7.83 -35.82
C LEU A 565 -25.90 -7.15 -37.18
N ALA A 566 -25.42 -5.91 -37.38
CA ALA A 566 -25.54 -5.21 -38.66
C ALA A 566 -24.77 -5.85 -39.82
N ASN A 567 -23.79 -6.70 -39.52
CA ASN A 567 -22.90 -7.31 -40.51
C ASN A 567 -23.17 -8.82 -40.72
N LEU A 568 -24.27 -9.37 -40.17
CA LEU A 568 -24.71 -10.71 -40.53
C LEU A 568 -25.25 -10.71 -41.96
N SER A 569 -25.03 -11.82 -42.68
CA SER A 569 -25.56 -12.00 -44.04
C SER A 569 -27.08 -12.14 -44.08
N SER A 570 -27.72 -12.53 -42.97
CA SER A 570 -29.16 -12.69 -42.84
C SER A 570 -29.89 -11.37 -42.55
N THR A 571 -29.19 -10.36 -42.05
CA THR A 571 -29.81 -9.10 -41.62
C THR A 571 -30.31 -8.31 -42.81
N ASP A 572 -31.59 -7.93 -42.74
CA ASP A 572 -32.20 -7.12 -43.78
C ASP A 572 -31.68 -5.68 -43.78
N TYR A 573 -32.08 -4.92 -44.79
CA TYR A 573 -31.56 -3.57 -44.97
C TYR A 573 -32.01 -2.58 -43.87
N GLU A 574 -33.27 -2.62 -43.46
CA GLU A 574 -33.81 -1.66 -42.48
C GLU A 574 -33.20 -1.94 -41.10
N ASP A 575 -33.12 -3.22 -40.72
CA ASP A 575 -32.50 -3.67 -39.49
C ASP A 575 -31.00 -3.35 -39.47
N ARG A 576 -30.29 -3.58 -40.58
CA ARG A 576 -28.86 -3.23 -40.70
C ARG A 576 -28.63 -1.75 -40.41
N SER A 577 -29.40 -0.86 -41.02
CA SER A 577 -29.28 0.59 -40.79
C SER A 577 -29.53 0.92 -39.33
N GLN A 578 -30.60 0.37 -38.72
CA GLN A 578 -30.93 0.60 -37.33
C GLN A 578 -29.84 0.10 -36.38
N HIS A 579 -29.27 -1.08 -36.63
CA HIS A 579 -28.17 -1.63 -35.85
C HIS A 579 -26.90 -0.79 -35.95
N LEU A 580 -26.55 -0.26 -37.14
CA LEU A 580 -25.41 0.67 -37.27
C LEU A 580 -25.63 1.97 -36.49
N HIS A 581 -26.83 2.53 -36.50
CA HIS A 581 -27.15 3.70 -35.67
C HIS A 581 -27.04 3.42 -34.17
N ASN A 582 -27.50 2.24 -33.73
CA ASN A 582 -27.36 1.81 -32.34
C ASN A 582 -25.90 1.59 -31.96
N ALA A 583 -25.08 1.01 -32.85
CA ALA A 583 -23.65 0.84 -32.64
C ALA A 583 -22.95 2.18 -32.47
N ILE A 584 -23.22 3.14 -33.36
CA ILE A 584 -22.67 4.50 -33.30
C ILE A 584 -23.05 5.17 -31.98
N LYS A 585 -24.31 5.07 -31.56
CA LYS A 585 -24.77 5.64 -30.30
C LYS A 585 -23.98 5.08 -29.11
N ALA A 586 -23.90 3.75 -29.02
CA ALA A 586 -23.23 3.08 -27.91
C ALA A 586 -21.72 3.39 -27.88
N TYR A 587 -21.02 3.36 -29.02
CA TYR A 587 -19.59 3.75 -29.06
C TYR A 587 -19.35 5.20 -28.67
N LYS A 588 -20.23 6.14 -29.09
CA LYS A 588 -20.12 7.54 -28.67
C LYS A 588 -20.31 7.70 -27.16
N GLU A 589 -21.26 6.98 -26.58
CA GLU A 589 -21.48 6.96 -25.12
C GLU A 589 -20.26 6.37 -24.40
N ALA A 590 -19.66 5.29 -24.92
CA ALA A 590 -18.44 4.69 -24.37
C ALA A 590 -17.25 5.66 -24.36
N ILE A 591 -16.99 6.32 -25.50
CA ILE A 591 -15.89 7.29 -25.65
C ILE A 591 -16.13 8.53 -24.77
N ALA A 592 -17.36 9.03 -24.70
CA ALA A 592 -17.69 10.18 -23.85
C ALA A 592 -17.46 9.86 -22.36
N ALA A 593 -17.89 8.68 -21.91
CA ALA A 593 -17.65 8.21 -20.56
C ALA A 593 -16.14 8.06 -20.29
N ALA A 594 -15.38 7.45 -21.20
CA ALA A 594 -13.92 7.34 -21.09
C ALA A 594 -13.20 8.70 -21.01
N HIS A 595 -13.63 9.71 -21.77
CA HIS A 595 -13.06 11.05 -21.68
C HIS A 595 -13.40 11.76 -20.37
N SER A 596 -14.60 11.55 -19.80
CA SER A 596 -14.95 12.10 -18.47
C SER A 596 -14.08 11.55 -17.33
N LEU A 597 -13.43 10.42 -17.57
CA LEU A 597 -12.58 9.72 -16.63
C LEU A 597 -11.10 10.12 -16.71
N SER A 598 -10.68 10.78 -17.79
CA SER A 598 -9.28 11.17 -17.99
C SER A 598 -8.90 12.27 -16.98
N PRO A 599 -8.07 11.99 -15.95
CA PRO A 599 -7.70 13.00 -14.98
C PRO A 599 -6.66 13.95 -15.56
N THR A 600 -6.50 15.09 -14.91
CA THR A 600 -5.36 16.00 -15.14
C THR A 600 -4.01 15.38 -14.76
N ASP A 601 -4.01 14.32 -13.96
CA ASP A 601 -2.83 13.57 -13.52
C ASP A 601 -2.87 12.10 -14.02
N PRO A 602 -1.96 11.68 -14.91
CA PRO A 602 -1.93 10.33 -15.47
C PRO A 602 -1.72 9.20 -14.46
N SER A 603 -1.11 9.44 -13.29
CA SER A 603 -0.82 8.40 -12.30
C SER A 603 -2.05 7.90 -11.54
N HIS A 604 -3.17 8.61 -11.64
CA HIS A 604 -4.45 8.25 -11.01
C HIS A 604 -5.59 8.09 -12.02
N ALA A 605 -5.25 7.88 -13.30
CA ALA A 605 -6.23 7.62 -14.33
C ALA A 605 -6.94 6.28 -14.09
N PRO A 606 -8.29 6.26 -14.03
CA PRO A 606 -9.02 5.01 -13.98
C PRO A 606 -8.67 4.17 -15.21
N VAL A 607 -8.23 2.94 -14.96
CA VAL A 607 -7.83 2.02 -16.02
C VAL A 607 -9.08 1.56 -16.75
N LEU A 608 -9.19 1.91 -18.03
CA LEU A 608 -10.23 1.37 -18.91
C LEU A 608 -9.96 -0.11 -19.16
N THR A 609 -11.01 -0.93 -19.07
CA THR A 609 -10.94 -2.38 -19.34
C THR A 609 -11.08 -2.71 -20.83
N PHE A 610 -11.11 -1.70 -21.70
CA PHE A 610 -11.19 -1.84 -23.15
C PHE A 610 -10.23 -0.84 -23.84
N ASP A 611 -9.85 -1.15 -25.08
CA ASP A 611 -9.00 -0.26 -25.88
C ASP A 611 -9.85 0.88 -26.47
N LEU A 612 -9.66 2.10 -25.96
CA LEU A 612 -10.37 3.30 -26.39
C LEU A 612 -10.17 3.60 -27.89
N TYR A 613 -9.00 3.26 -28.43
CA TYR A 613 -8.68 3.46 -29.84
C TYR A 613 -9.34 2.41 -30.73
N ALA A 614 -9.57 1.20 -30.22
CA ALA A 614 -10.44 0.22 -30.89
C ALA A 614 -11.87 0.74 -31.00
N ALA A 615 -12.41 1.34 -29.94
CA ALA A 615 -13.75 1.94 -29.96
C ALA A 615 -13.84 3.07 -30.99
N HIS A 616 -12.81 3.92 -31.10
CA HIS A 616 -12.70 4.91 -32.16
C HIS A 616 -12.68 4.27 -33.55
N ASN A 617 -11.82 3.28 -33.78
CA ASN A 617 -11.73 2.63 -35.09
C ASN A 617 -13.08 2.00 -35.50
N ASN A 618 -13.75 1.31 -34.58
CA ASN A 618 -15.04 0.67 -34.83
C ASN A 618 -16.16 1.69 -35.08
N LEU A 619 -16.17 2.79 -34.33
CA LEU A 619 -17.08 3.91 -34.57
C LEU A 619 -16.86 4.52 -35.97
N GLY A 620 -15.59 4.67 -36.38
CA GLY A 620 -15.24 5.13 -37.71
C GLY A 620 -15.77 4.20 -38.81
N SER A 621 -15.58 2.89 -38.64
CA SER A 621 -16.09 1.87 -39.56
C SER A 621 -17.61 1.88 -39.65
N ALA A 622 -18.32 2.07 -38.53
CA ALA A 622 -19.78 2.17 -38.52
C ALA A 622 -20.30 3.39 -39.29
N TYR A 623 -19.66 4.56 -39.11
CA TYR A 623 -19.97 5.76 -39.88
C TYR A 623 -19.67 5.57 -41.37
N HIS A 624 -18.52 4.99 -41.71
CA HIS A 624 -18.15 4.69 -43.10
C HIS A 624 -19.22 3.82 -43.76
N GLN A 625 -19.64 2.74 -43.10
CA GLN A 625 -20.64 1.82 -43.62
C GLN A 625 -22.02 2.47 -43.85
N LEU A 626 -22.46 3.39 -42.98
CA LEU A 626 -23.68 4.17 -43.23
C LEU A 626 -23.52 5.10 -44.43
N ALA A 627 -22.38 5.76 -44.56
CA ALA A 627 -22.10 6.67 -45.66
C ALA A 627 -21.94 5.98 -47.02
N THR A 628 -21.53 4.71 -47.04
CA THR A 628 -21.34 3.93 -48.27
C THR A 628 -22.51 3.03 -48.64
N ASP A 629 -23.56 2.92 -47.81
CA ASP A 629 -24.73 2.14 -48.19
C ASP A 629 -25.51 2.89 -49.28
N ASP A 630 -25.45 2.39 -50.51
CA ASP A 630 -26.12 3.00 -51.67
C ASP A 630 -27.64 2.81 -51.66
N ARG A 631 -28.15 1.89 -50.84
CA ARG A 631 -29.60 1.68 -50.67
C ARG A 631 -30.23 2.78 -49.81
N ALA A 632 -29.43 3.50 -49.01
CA ALA A 632 -29.91 4.59 -48.18
C ALA A 632 -30.15 5.88 -48.97
N THR A 633 -31.34 6.44 -48.85
CA THR A 633 -31.64 7.78 -49.38
C THR A 633 -31.11 8.86 -48.44
N LEU A 634 -29.78 9.01 -48.42
CA LEU A 634 -29.08 10.05 -47.66
C LEU A 634 -28.72 11.22 -48.57
N GLU A 635 -28.94 12.44 -48.09
CA GLU A 635 -28.47 13.66 -48.75
C GLU A 635 -26.93 13.65 -48.87
N THR A 636 -26.41 14.26 -49.94
CA THR A 636 -24.96 14.34 -50.18
C THR A 636 -24.21 14.96 -49.02
N GLU A 637 -24.80 15.97 -48.37
CA GLU A 637 -24.22 16.62 -47.20
C GLU A 637 -24.14 15.66 -46.01
N THR A 638 -25.21 14.93 -45.69
CA THR A 638 -25.22 13.93 -44.61
C THR A 638 -24.19 12.82 -44.84
N ARG A 639 -24.06 12.33 -46.09
CA ARG A 639 -23.01 11.35 -46.42
C ARG A 639 -21.61 11.92 -46.20
N SER A 640 -21.38 13.18 -46.59
CA SER A 640 -20.11 13.87 -46.34
C SER A 640 -19.80 13.95 -44.84
N GLN A 641 -20.79 14.33 -44.03
CA GLN A 641 -20.64 14.43 -42.58
C GLN A 641 -20.29 13.08 -41.93
N TYR A 642 -20.91 11.98 -42.37
CA TYR A 642 -20.54 10.64 -41.90
C TYR A 642 -19.13 10.23 -42.31
N LEU A 643 -18.71 10.51 -43.54
CA LEU A 643 -17.33 10.22 -43.98
C LEU A 643 -16.29 11.06 -43.25
N GLU A 644 -16.58 12.33 -42.96
CA GLU A 644 -15.72 13.19 -42.13
C GLU A 644 -15.63 12.66 -40.69
N ALA A 645 -16.74 12.21 -40.10
CA ALA A 645 -16.75 11.59 -38.79
C ALA A 645 -15.94 10.29 -38.77
N ALA A 646 -16.09 9.44 -39.80
CA ALA A 646 -15.32 8.22 -39.97
C ALA A 646 -13.81 8.51 -40.00
N LEU A 647 -13.40 9.47 -40.83
CA LEU A 647 -12.02 9.89 -40.96
C LEU A 647 -11.43 10.38 -39.63
N SER A 648 -12.16 11.25 -38.92
CA SER A 648 -11.74 11.78 -37.61
C SER A 648 -11.47 10.66 -36.61
N HIS A 649 -12.35 9.66 -36.55
CA HIS A 649 -12.18 8.54 -35.62
C HIS A 649 -11.08 7.56 -36.03
N HIS A 650 -10.88 7.28 -37.33
CA HIS A 650 -9.74 6.49 -37.77
C HIS A 650 -8.41 7.21 -37.50
N VAL A 651 -8.36 8.55 -37.61
CA VAL A 651 -7.19 9.35 -37.20
C VAL A 651 -6.89 9.16 -35.71
N GLN A 652 -7.90 9.24 -34.84
CA GLN A 652 -7.71 8.99 -33.40
C GLN A 652 -7.13 7.59 -33.14
N ALA A 653 -7.64 6.57 -33.84
CA ALA A 653 -7.14 5.20 -33.70
C ALA A 653 -5.67 5.05 -34.16
N VAL A 654 -5.32 5.58 -35.34
CA VAL A 654 -3.93 5.57 -35.85
C VAL A 654 -2.99 6.31 -34.89
N GLN A 655 -3.43 7.43 -34.32
CA GLN A 655 -2.61 8.20 -33.39
C GLN A 655 -2.43 7.49 -32.05
N GLY A 656 -3.44 6.79 -31.56
CA GLY A 656 -3.39 6.03 -30.31
C GLY A 656 -2.59 4.74 -30.37
N TRP A 657 -2.55 4.10 -31.54
CA TRP A 657 -1.82 2.86 -31.76
C TRP A 657 -0.43 3.04 -32.38
N ARG A 658 0.22 4.20 -32.20
CA ARG A 658 1.57 4.44 -32.74
C ARG A 658 2.60 3.39 -32.31
N GLU A 659 2.45 2.85 -31.12
CA GLU A 659 3.33 1.82 -30.55
C GLU A 659 2.84 0.39 -30.82
N LYS A 660 1.70 0.21 -31.50
CA LYS A 660 1.13 -1.10 -31.86
C LYS A 660 0.99 -1.22 -33.40
N PRO A 661 2.03 -1.65 -34.12
CA PRO A 661 2.08 -1.59 -35.58
C PRO A 661 0.92 -2.28 -36.30
N GLU A 662 0.53 -3.47 -35.84
CA GLU A 662 -0.54 -4.27 -36.46
C GLU A 662 -1.90 -3.55 -36.43
N PHE A 663 -2.27 -2.97 -35.29
CA PHE A 663 -3.51 -2.20 -35.17
C PHE A 663 -3.43 -0.87 -35.93
N CYS A 664 -2.26 -0.25 -35.96
CA CYS A 664 -2.02 0.98 -36.71
C CYS A 664 -2.19 0.77 -38.23
N GLU A 665 -1.69 -0.34 -38.78
CA GLU A 665 -1.89 -0.69 -40.20
C GLU A 665 -3.37 -0.89 -40.54
N SER A 666 -4.12 -1.62 -39.71
CA SER A 666 -5.55 -1.82 -39.90
C SER A 666 -6.34 -0.50 -39.87
N ALA A 667 -6.09 0.35 -38.88
CA ALA A 667 -6.71 1.67 -38.80
C ALA A 667 -6.31 2.58 -39.97
N MET A 668 -5.06 2.49 -40.44
CA MET A 668 -4.58 3.23 -41.60
C MET A 668 -5.30 2.79 -42.88
N ALA A 669 -5.53 1.49 -43.06
CA ALA A 669 -6.27 0.97 -44.22
C ALA A 669 -7.70 1.54 -44.26
N HIS A 670 -8.43 1.57 -43.14
CA HIS A 670 -9.76 2.19 -43.08
C HIS A 670 -9.73 3.71 -43.33
N LEU A 671 -8.71 4.39 -42.83
CA LEU A 671 -8.50 5.82 -43.07
C LEU A 671 -8.30 6.08 -44.57
N VAL A 672 -7.38 5.35 -45.23
CA VAL A 672 -7.12 5.46 -46.67
C VAL A 672 -8.37 5.13 -47.48
N GLN A 673 -9.10 4.08 -47.10
CA GLN A 673 -10.34 3.70 -47.77
C GLN A 673 -11.39 4.82 -47.69
N THR A 674 -11.53 5.48 -46.53
CA THR A 674 -12.44 6.61 -46.36
C THR A 674 -12.04 7.81 -47.24
N VAL A 675 -10.73 8.08 -47.39
CA VAL A 675 -10.23 9.11 -48.31
C VAL A 675 -10.57 8.77 -49.76
N LYS A 676 -10.39 7.51 -50.19
CA LYS A 676 -10.78 7.04 -51.53
C LYS A 676 -12.27 7.25 -51.77
N THR A 677 -13.11 6.86 -50.81
CA THR A 677 -14.57 7.06 -50.91
C THR A 677 -14.98 8.54 -51.02
N LEU A 678 -14.34 9.44 -50.26
CA LEU A 678 -14.58 10.88 -50.39
C LEU A 678 -14.18 11.41 -51.77
N HIS A 679 -13.05 10.94 -52.31
CA HIS A 679 -12.63 11.27 -53.66
C HIS A 679 -13.60 10.73 -54.72
N ASP A 680 -14.01 9.46 -54.62
CA ASP A 680 -14.90 8.83 -55.60
C ASP A 680 -16.27 9.53 -55.65
N ARG A 681 -16.75 10.06 -54.52
CA ARG A 681 -18.06 10.73 -54.42
C ARG A 681 -18.02 12.22 -54.74
N GLN A 682 -16.94 12.93 -54.43
CA GLN A 682 -16.88 14.41 -54.52
C GLN A 682 -15.66 14.93 -55.32
N GLY A 683 -14.91 14.03 -55.97
CA GLY A 683 -13.73 14.34 -56.76
C GLY A 683 -12.62 15.01 -55.94
N ILE A 684 -11.98 16.02 -56.54
CA ILE A 684 -10.87 16.78 -55.92
C ILE A 684 -11.34 17.53 -54.67
N GLN A 685 -12.60 17.96 -54.61
CA GLN A 685 -13.15 18.66 -53.44
C GLN A 685 -13.19 17.73 -52.22
N GLY A 686 -13.68 16.49 -52.40
CA GLY A 686 -13.69 15.47 -51.33
C GLY A 686 -12.30 15.07 -50.87
N GLN A 687 -11.35 14.94 -51.80
CA GLN A 687 -9.95 14.66 -51.46
C GLN A 687 -9.30 15.80 -50.66
N THR A 688 -9.53 17.04 -51.07
CA THR A 688 -9.03 18.23 -50.36
C THR A 688 -9.63 18.33 -48.96
N LEU A 689 -10.94 18.07 -48.84
CA LEU A 689 -11.62 17.99 -47.56
C LEU A 689 -11.00 16.91 -46.67
N ALA A 690 -10.79 15.70 -47.19
CA ALA A 690 -10.19 14.61 -46.43
C ALA A 690 -8.78 14.97 -45.93
N PHE A 691 -7.92 15.51 -46.79
CA PHE A 691 -6.57 15.94 -46.41
C PHE A 691 -6.58 17.08 -45.39
N SER A 692 -7.56 17.99 -45.42
CA SER A 692 -7.68 19.06 -44.43
C SER A 692 -7.95 18.56 -42.99
N LYS A 693 -8.45 17.33 -42.85
CA LYS A 693 -8.81 16.70 -41.59
C LYS A 693 -7.76 15.69 -41.09
N ILE A 694 -6.80 15.33 -41.93
CA ILE A 694 -5.70 14.41 -41.57
C ILE A 694 -4.52 15.22 -41.04
N PRO A 695 -3.96 14.88 -39.88
CA PRO A 695 -2.75 15.51 -39.35
C PRO A 695 -1.59 15.46 -40.35
N ALA A 696 -0.86 16.57 -40.49
CA ALA A 696 0.20 16.72 -41.50
C ALA A 696 1.25 15.60 -41.48
N GLN A 697 1.58 15.07 -40.30
CA GLN A 697 2.52 13.97 -40.12
C GLN A 697 2.06 12.63 -40.73
N LEU A 698 0.75 12.42 -40.90
CA LEU A 698 0.20 11.19 -41.49
C LEU A 698 0.03 11.31 -43.01
N LEU A 699 -0.03 12.53 -43.55
CA LEU A 699 -0.26 12.77 -44.98
C LEU A 699 0.73 12.04 -45.91
N PRO A 700 2.06 12.02 -45.66
CA PRO A 700 2.99 11.30 -46.54
C PRO A 700 2.69 9.80 -46.64
N THR A 701 2.31 9.18 -45.52
CA THR A 701 1.96 7.76 -45.46
C THR A 701 0.65 7.49 -46.19
N VAL A 702 -0.37 8.33 -45.95
CA VAL A 702 -1.67 8.22 -46.62
C VAL A 702 -1.52 8.40 -48.13
N MET A 703 -0.81 9.43 -48.57
CA MET A 703 -0.57 9.71 -49.99
C MET A 703 0.21 8.58 -50.70
N LYS A 704 1.04 7.83 -49.98
CA LYS A 704 1.77 6.68 -50.53
C LYS A 704 0.85 5.47 -50.77
N GLN A 705 -0.28 5.37 -50.08
CA GLN A 705 -1.23 4.25 -50.15
C GLN A 705 -2.49 4.55 -50.99
N LEU A 706 -2.70 5.82 -51.35
CA LEU A 706 -3.69 6.27 -52.33
C LEU A 706 -3.20 5.97 -53.74
#